data_AF-A0AAW0I464-F1
#
_entry.id   AF-A0AAW0I464-F1
#
_cell.length_a   1.000
_cell.length_b   1.000
_cell.length_c   1.000
_cell.angle_alpha   90.00
_cell.angle_beta   90.00
_cell.angle_gamma   90.00
#
_symmetry.space_group_name_H-M   'P 1'
#
loop_
_entity.id
_entity.type
_entity.pdbx_description
1 polymer ?
#
loop_
_entity_poly.entity_id
_entity_poly.type
_entity_poly.pdbx_seq_one_letter_code
_entity_poly.pdbx_strand_id
1 'polypeptide(L)'
;MMPCFVYHFPSPSQPPTSGKQSPTKNGSPSRCPRFLKVKNWETDVVLTDTLHLKSTLETGCTEHICMGSIMFGSKAHMDRLEEVNKEIESTSTYQLKDTELIYGAKHAWRNASRCVGRIQWSKLQVFDARDCTTAHGMFNYICNHVKYATNKGNLRSAITIFPQRTDGKHDFRVWNSQLIRYAGYKQPDGSTLGDPANVQFTEGWKAPRGRFDVLPLLLQANGNDPELFQLPPELVLEVPIRHPKFDWFKDLGLKWYGLPAVSNMLLEIGGLEFSACPFSGWYMGTEIGVRDYCDNSRYNILEEVAKKMNLDMRKTSSLWKDQALVEINIAVLYSFQSDKVTIVDHHSATESFIKHMENEYRCRGGCPADWVWIVPPMSGSITPVFHQEMLNYRLTPSFEYQPDPWNTHVWKGTNGTPTKRRAIGFKKLAEAVKFSAKLMGQAMAKRVKATILYATETGKSQAYAKTLCEIFKHAFDAKAMSMEEYDIVHLEHEALVLVVTSTFGNGDPPENGEKFGCALMEMRHPNSMQEERKSYKVRFNSVSSYSDSRKSSGDGPDLRDNFESTGPLANVRFSVFGLGSRAYPHFCAFGHAAACDVFCVGDDVNIEKANNSLISNDRSWKRNKFRLTYVAEAPELTQGLSNVHKKRVSAARFLSRQNLQSPKSSRSTIFVRLHTNGNQELQYQPGDHLGVFPGNHEDLVNALIERLEDAPPANHMVKVEMLEERNTALGVISNWKDEPRLPPCTIFQAFKYYLDITTPPTPLQLQQFASLATSEKEKQRLLVLSKGLQEYEEWKWGKNPTMVEVLEEFPSIQMPATLLLTQLSLLQPRYYSISSSPDMYPDEVHLTVAIVSYHTRDGEGPIHHGVCSSWLNRIQADDVVPCFVRGAPSFHLPRNPQVPCILVGPGTGIAPFRSFWQQRQFDIQHKGMNPCPMVLVFGCRQSKIDHIYREETLQAKNKGVFRELYTAYSREPDRPKKYVQNVLQEQLAEPVYHALKEQGGHIYVCGDVTMAADVLKAIQRIMTQQGKLSEEDAGVFISRLRDDNRYHEDIFGVTLRTYEVTNRLRSESIAFIEESKKDTDEQLALGFRVTLSQSFDHFSTSHECVRACVRACMCDRPRSHSVLLPESSAFVKHVQCPLPS
;
A
#
# COMPACT_ATOMS: atom_id res chain seq x y z
N MET A 1 -11.65 -43.80 28.18
CA MET A 1 -12.97 -43.89 27.53
C MET A 1 -13.62 -42.51 27.59
N MET A 2 -13.71 -41.85 26.42
CA MET A 2 -14.69 -40.83 25.94
C MET A 2 -15.21 -39.68 26.84
N PRO A 3 -15.75 -38.56 26.29
CA PRO A 3 -15.85 -38.16 24.87
C PRO A 3 -15.61 -36.65 24.59
N CYS A 4 -15.45 -36.29 23.31
CA CYS A 4 -15.63 -34.93 22.79
C CYS A 4 -17.13 -34.62 22.64
N PHE A 5 -17.55 -33.41 23.03
CA PHE A 5 -18.95 -32.96 22.99
C PHE A 5 -19.13 -31.73 22.10
N VAL A 6 -20.15 -31.74 21.25
CA VAL A 6 -20.62 -30.57 20.46
C VAL A 6 -22.15 -30.53 20.52
N TYR A 7 -22.70 -29.32 20.71
CA TYR A 7 -24.13 -29.05 20.90
C TYR A 7 -24.95 -29.12 19.60
N HIS A 8 -26.24 -29.44 19.74
CA HIS A 8 -27.22 -29.44 18.65
C HIS A 8 -28.40 -28.53 19.02
N PHE A 9 -28.67 -27.51 18.19
CA PHE A 9 -29.96 -26.80 18.18
C PHE A 9 -30.79 -27.34 17.02
N PRO A 10 -32.05 -27.78 17.22
CA PRO A 10 -32.91 -28.14 16.10
C PRO A 10 -33.46 -26.88 15.43
N SER A 11 -33.38 -26.82 14.10
CA SER A 11 -34.09 -25.85 13.26
C SER A 11 -35.61 -26.02 13.36
N PRO A 12 -36.40 -24.94 13.21
CA PRO A 12 -37.84 -24.99 13.43
C PRO A 12 -38.56 -25.69 12.27
N SER A 13 -39.32 -26.73 12.60
CA SER A 13 -40.45 -27.19 11.78
C SER A 13 -41.75 -26.86 12.51
N GLN A 14 -42.64 -26.09 11.86
CA GLN A 14 -44.06 -25.96 12.26
C GLN A 14 -44.70 -27.35 12.41
N PRO A 15 -45.69 -27.56 13.33
CA PRO A 15 -47.11 -27.33 13.00
C PRO A 15 -47.99 -27.08 14.28
N PRO A 16 -49.32 -27.34 14.27
CA PRO A 16 -50.40 -26.48 13.87
C PRO A 16 -51.18 -25.85 15.05
N THR A 17 -52.17 -25.03 14.69
CA THR A 17 -53.17 -24.37 15.53
C THR A 17 -54.02 -25.31 16.41
N SER A 18 -54.30 -24.84 17.64
CA SER A 18 -55.62 -24.64 18.26
C SER A 18 -55.71 -25.17 19.70
N GLY A 19 -56.16 -24.32 20.64
CA GLY A 19 -56.57 -24.79 21.97
C GLY A 19 -56.52 -23.81 23.14
N LYS A 20 -57.37 -22.76 23.10
CA LYS A 20 -58.09 -22.12 24.23
C LYS A 20 -57.35 -21.41 25.40
N GLN A 21 -57.55 -20.10 25.39
CA GLN A 21 -58.07 -19.18 26.45
C GLN A 21 -57.35 -18.98 27.81
N SER A 22 -56.97 -17.71 27.97
CA SER A 22 -56.65 -16.80 29.12
C SER A 22 -57.53 -16.93 30.40
N PRO A 23 -57.17 -16.38 31.61
CA PRO A 23 -56.56 -15.04 31.82
C PRO A 23 -55.60 -14.77 33.02
N THR A 24 -54.84 -13.65 32.90
CA THR A 24 -54.30 -12.66 33.90
C THR A 24 -53.74 -13.14 35.26
N LYS A 25 -52.63 -12.66 35.85
CA LYS A 25 -51.95 -11.34 35.84
C LYS A 25 -50.56 -11.50 36.53
N ASN A 26 -49.60 -10.65 36.16
CA ASN A 26 -48.35 -10.26 36.85
C ASN A 26 -47.24 -11.30 37.15
N GLY A 27 -46.07 -11.11 36.51
CA GLY A 27 -44.79 -11.69 36.90
C GLY A 27 -44.00 -12.26 35.72
N SER A 28 -42.88 -11.63 35.35
CA SER A 28 -41.84 -12.27 34.51
C SER A 28 -41.37 -13.58 35.15
N PRO A 29 -41.15 -14.67 34.38
CA PRO A 29 -39.75 -15.01 34.09
C PRO A 29 -39.50 -15.76 32.77
N SER A 30 -38.25 -15.62 32.31
CA SER A 30 -37.50 -16.42 31.34
C SER A 30 -37.79 -17.93 31.36
N ARG A 31 -37.72 -18.61 30.20
CA ARG A 31 -37.44 -20.06 30.16
C ARG A 31 -36.54 -20.47 29.00
N CYS A 32 -35.24 -20.47 29.28
CA CYS A 32 -34.24 -21.39 28.73
C CYS A 32 -34.42 -22.78 29.38
N PRO A 33 -33.99 -23.92 28.78
CA PRO A 33 -34.14 -25.25 29.37
C PRO A 33 -33.39 -25.38 30.71
N ARG A 34 -33.95 -26.15 31.65
CA ARG A 34 -33.41 -26.30 33.03
C ARG A 34 -32.10 -27.11 33.11
N PHE A 35 -31.79 -27.95 32.12
CA PHE A 35 -30.59 -28.80 32.05
C PHE A 35 -30.10 -28.97 30.61
N LEU A 36 -28.78 -29.00 30.42
CA LEU A 36 -28.12 -29.11 29.12
C LEU A 36 -28.12 -30.58 28.64
N LYS A 37 -28.44 -30.83 27.36
CA LYS A 37 -28.35 -32.17 26.74
C LYS A 37 -27.06 -32.30 25.97
N VAL A 38 -26.39 -33.45 26.12
CA VAL A 38 -25.06 -33.69 25.58
C VAL A 38 -25.04 -35.03 24.83
N LYS A 39 -24.61 -35.03 23.56
CA LYS A 39 -24.54 -36.23 22.71
C LYS A 39 -23.09 -36.68 22.52
N ASN A 40 -22.82 -37.95 22.78
CA ASN A 40 -21.55 -38.60 22.47
C ASN A 40 -21.57 -39.10 21.03
N TRP A 41 -20.68 -38.62 20.17
CA TRP A 41 -20.65 -38.98 18.74
C TRP A 41 -19.91 -40.28 18.44
N GLU A 42 -19.16 -40.82 19.40
CA GLU A 42 -18.45 -42.08 19.24
C GLU A 42 -19.34 -43.27 19.69
N THR A 43 -20.35 -43.05 20.54
CA THR A 43 -21.32 -44.09 20.98
C THR A 43 -22.79 -43.81 20.66
N ASP A 44 -23.11 -42.63 20.10
CA ASP A 44 -24.47 -42.15 19.78
C ASP A 44 -25.42 -41.96 20.98
N VAL A 45 -24.92 -42.08 22.23
CA VAL A 45 -25.70 -41.93 23.47
C VAL A 45 -25.89 -40.45 23.85
N VAL A 46 -27.10 -40.09 24.31
CA VAL A 46 -27.45 -38.73 24.76
C VAL A 46 -27.66 -38.71 26.28
N LEU A 47 -26.92 -37.84 26.97
CA LEU A 47 -26.96 -37.65 28.42
C LEU A 47 -27.44 -36.24 28.78
N THR A 48 -27.90 -36.06 30.02
CA THR A 48 -28.41 -34.77 30.51
C THR A 48 -27.54 -34.29 31.68
N ASP A 49 -26.94 -33.11 31.55
CA ASP A 49 -26.04 -32.53 32.55
C ASP A 49 -26.84 -31.77 33.61
N THR A 50 -26.98 -32.42 34.77
CA THR A 50 -27.68 -31.90 35.95
C THR A 50 -26.80 -31.03 36.85
N LEU A 51 -25.49 -30.92 36.57
CA LEU A 51 -24.49 -30.24 37.40
C LEU A 51 -23.98 -28.93 36.80
N HIS A 52 -24.29 -28.61 35.53
CA HIS A 52 -23.85 -27.36 34.88
C HIS A 52 -24.18 -26.07 35.67
N LEU A 53 -25.23 -26.08 36.52
CA LEU A 53 -25.61 -24.95 37.39
C LEU A 53 -24.89 -24.91 38.75
N LYS A 54 -24.04 -25.90 39.06
CA LYS A 54 -23.32 -26.02 40.34
C LYS A 54 -21.81 -25.80 40.21
N SER A 55 -21.30 -25.49 39.01
CA SER A 55 -19.89 -25.15 38.82
C SER A 55 -19.58 -23.77 39.39
N THR A 56 -18.58 -23.68 40.26
CA THR A 56 -18.01 -22.41 40.77
C THR A 56 -16.86 -21.88 39.92
N LEU A 57 -16.46 -22.60 38.86
CA LEU A 57 -15.54 -22.12 37.84
C LEU A 57 -16.35 -21.46 36.72
N GLU A 58 -15.98 -20.23 36.36
CA GLU A 58 -16.46 -19.56 35.14
C GLU A 58 -16.08 -20.44 33.95
N THR A 59 -17.07 -21.12 33.37
CA THR A 59 -16.88 -21.84 32.11
C THR A 59 -17.28 -20.90 30.99
N GLY A 60 -16.33 -20.57 30.12
CA GLY A 60 -16.47 -19.59 29.04
C GLY A 60 -17.39 -20.01 27.88
N CYS A 61 -18.40 -20.84 28.10
CA CYS A 61 -19.37 -21.15 27.04
C CYS A 61 -20.44 -20.05 26.98
N THR A 62 -20.58 -19.41 25.82
CA THR A 62 -21.69 -18.50 25.53
C THR A 62 -22.81 -19.25 24.81
N GLU A 63 -24.00 -18.63 24.73
CA GLU A 63 -25.17 -19.17 24.03
C GLU A 63 -24.96 -19.45 22.52
N HIS A 64 -23.83 -18.99 21.96
CA HIS A 64 -23.44 -19.21 20.57
C HIS A 64 -22.16 -20.06 20.38
N ILE A 65 -21.37 -20.30 21.44
CA ILE A 65 -20.06 -20.99 21.35
C ILE A 65 -19.81 -21.91 22.56
N CYS A 66 -19.53 -23.20 22.28
CA CYS A 66 -18.98 -24.13 23.26
C CYS A 66 -17.45 -24.02 23.32
N MET A 67 -16.91 -23.44 24.40
CA MET A 67 -15.46 -23.51 24.69
C MET A 67 -14.99 -24.91 25.12
N GLY A 68 -15.90 -25.87 25.33
CA GLY A 68 -15.59 -27.26 25.73
C GLY A 68 -14.80 -28.10 24.72
N SER A 69 -14.35 -27.54 23.60
CA SER A 69 -13.52 -28.24 22.61
C SER A 69 -12.03 -27.89 22.70
N ILE A 70 -11.63 -26.94 23.57
CA ILE A 70 -10.23 -26.65 23.84
C ILE A 70 -9.95 -26.92 25.32
N MET A 71 -9.64 -28.18 25.62
CA MET A 71 -9.17 -28.59 26.95
C MET A 71 -7.70 -28.20 27.12
N PHE A 72 -7.40 -26.91 27.30
CA PHE A 72 -6.13 -26.54 27.94
C PHE A 72 -6.19 -27.01 29.40
N GLY A 73 -5.27 -27.89 29.80
CA GLY A 73 -5.10 -28.32 31.20
C GLY A 73 -5.72 -29.67 31.60
N SER A 74 -6.18 -30.51 30.66
CA SER A 74 -6.49 -31.91 31.03
C SER A 74 -5.22 -32.66 31.41
N LYS A 75 -5.31 -33.61 32.35
CA LYS A 75 -4.16 -34.45 32.74
C LYS A 75 -3.52 -35.13 31.52
N ALA A 76 -4.31 -35.70 30.62
CA ALA A 76 -3.82 -36.33 29.40
C ALA A 76 -3.08 -35.35 28.45
N HIS A 77 -3.52 -34.09 28.38
CA HIS A 77 -2.84 -33.05 27.60
C HIS A 77 -1.51 -32.65 28.25
N MET A 78 -1.47 -32.45 29.57
CA MET A 78 -0.24 -32.13 30.30
C MET A 78 0.77 -33.27 30.21
N ASP A 79 0.32 -34.51 30.40
CA ASP A 79 1.15 -35.71 30.28
C ASP A 79 1.74 -35.83 28.86
N ARG A 80 0.93 -35.58 27.81
CA ARG A 80 1.41 -35.58 26.43
C ARG A 80 2.38 -34.44 26.13
N LEU A 81 2.13 -33.23 26.67
CA LEU A 81 3.03 -32.09 26.49
C LEU A 81 4.39 -32.34 27.16
N GLU A 82 4.41 -32.96 28.34
CA GLU A 82 5.64 -33.37 29.01
C GLU A 82 6.41 -34.44 28.22
N GLU A 83 5.72 -35.42 27.65
CA GLU A 83 6.30 -36.44 26.75
C GLU A 83 6.96 -35.77 25.52
N VAL A 84 6.24 -34.86 24.84
CA VAL A 84 6.76 -34.12 23.69
C VAL A 84 7.97 -33.27 24.05
N ASN A 85 7.93 -32.54 25.18
CA ASN A 85 9.07 -31.72 25.62
C ASN A 85 10.31 -32.59 25.89
N LYS A 86 10.16 -33.74 26.54
CA LYS A 86 11.27 -34.69 26.76
C LYS A 86 11.84 -35.24 25.45
N GLU A 87 10.99 -35.57 24.48
CA GLU A 87 11.45 -36.01 23.15
C GLU A 87 12.24 -34.90 22.44
N ILE A 88 11.75 -33.66 22.46
CA ILE A 88 12.43 -32.51 21.84
C ILE A 88 13.78 -32.25 22.53
N GLU A 89 13.82 -32.25 23.86
CA GLU A 89 15.06 -32.05 24.61
C GLU A 89 16.11 -33.13 24.31
N SER A 90 15.69 -34.38 24.13
CA SER A 90 16.60 -35.50 23.90
C SER A 90 17.00 -35.71 22.43
N THR A 91 16.10 -35.40 21.48
CA THR A 91 16.29 -35.74 20.06
C THR A 91 16.22 -34.54 19.11
N SER A 92 15.97 -33.32 19.62
CA SER A 92 15.70 -32.09 18.83
C SER A 92 14.45 -32.16 17.95
N THR A 93 13.59 -33.17 18.14
CA THR A 93 12.33 -33.38 17.43
C THR A 93 11.38 -34.20 18.31
N TYR A 94 10.15 -34.43 17.86
CA TYR A 94 9.22 -35.38 18.49
C TYR A 94 8.46 -36.19 17.44
N GLN A 95 7.76 -37.24 17.88
CA GLN A 95 6.90 -38.06 17.02
C GLN A 95 5.42 -37.84 17.33
N LEU A 96 4.61 -37.63 16.29
CA LEU A 96 3.15 -37.61 16.42
C LEU A 96 2.61 -39.00 16.74
N LYS A 97 1.62 -39.09 17.63
CA LYS A 97 0.77 -40.28 17.78
C LYS A 97 -0.12 -40.43 16.55
N ASP A 98 -0.57 -41.65 16.27
CA ASP A 98 -1.43 -41.93 15.11
C ASP A 98 -2.69 -41.05 15.10
N THR A 99 -3.28 -40.81 16.27
CA THR A 99 -4.44 -39.93 16.42
C THR A 99 -4.13 -38.46 16.12
N GLU A 100 -2.93 -37.98 16.49
CA GLU A 100 -2.44 -36.62 16.21
C GLU A 100 -2.16 -36.44 14.72
N LEU A 101 -1.54 -37.46 14.09
CA LEU A 101 -1.28 -37.48 12.65
C LEU A 101 -2.58 -37.46 11.84
N ILE A 102 -3.55 -38.30 12.21
CA ILE A 102 -4.86 -38.36 11.55
C ILE A 102 -5.59 -37.02 11.69
N TYR A 103 -5.62 -36.47 12.90
CA TYR A 103 -6.25 -35.17 13.16
C TYR A 103 -5.58 -34.05 12.36
N GLY A 104 -4.25 -34.01 12.38
CA GLY A 104 -3.45 -33.00 11.70
C GLY A 104 -3.65 -33.02 10.18
N ALA A 105 -3.59 -34.20 9.55
CA ALA A 105 -3.77 -34.34 8.11
C ALA A 105 -5.19 -33.95 7.65
N LYS A 106 -6.22 -34.35 8.42
CA LYS A 106 -7.61 -33.95 8.17
C LYS A 106 -7.80 -32.43 8.26
N HIS A 107 -7.22 -31.81 9.27
CA HIS A 107 -7.29 -30.35 9.45
C HIS A 107 -6.47 -29.58 8.42
N ALA A 108 -5.34 -30.12 7.97
CA ALA A 108 -4.58 -29.54 6.86
C ALA A 108 -5.43 -29.46 5.58
N TRP A 109 -6.21 -30.49 5.27
CA TRP A 109 -7.14 -30.45 4.13
C TRP A 109 -8.32 -29.49 4.37
N ARG A 110 -8.88 -29.47 5.59
CA ARG A 110 -9.90 -28.48 5.99
C ARG A 110 -9.42 -27.03 5.81
N ASN A 111 -8.12 -26.79 6.01
CA ASN A 111 -7.47 -25.48 5.90
C ASN A 111 -6.97 -25.14 4.49
N ALA A 112 -7.04 -26.07 3.52
CA ALA A 112 -6.43 -25.89 2.21
C ALA A 112 -7.17 -24.84 1.35
N SER A 113 -6.57 -23.64 1.22
CA SER A 113 -7.20 -22.48 0.57
C SER A 113 -7.50 -22.67 -0.94
N ARG A 114 -6.84 -23.63 -1.59
CA ARG A 114 -6.97 -23.91 -3.03
C ARG A 114 -7.86 -25.10 -3.40
N CYS A 115 -8.51 -25.76 -2.43
CA CYS A 115 -9.28 -26.97 -2.69
C CYS A 115 -10.79 -26.74 -2.55
N VAL A 116 -11.51 -26.56 -3.66
CA VAL A 116 -12.98 -26.35 -3.65
C VAL A 116 -13.74 -27.53 -3.00
N GLY A 117 -13.24 -28.76 -3.14
CA GLY A 117 -13.88 -29.99 -2.62
C GLY A 117 -13.65 -30.31 -1.13
N ARG A 118 -13.03 -29.41 -0.36
CA ARG A 118 -12.56 -29.72 1.01
C ARG A 118 -13.65 -29.89 2.08
N ILE A 119 -14.93 -29.77 1.76
CA ILE A 119 -16.02 -30.05 2.70
C ILE A 119 -15.98 -31.50 3.23
N GLN A 120 -15.36 -32.42 2.49
CA GLN A 120 -15.26 -33.85 2.84
C GLN A 120 -14.05 -34.17 3.73
N TRP A 121 -13.37 -33.15 4.28
CA TRP A 121 -12.14 -33.30 5.07
C TRP A 121 -12.24 -34.34 6.19
N SER A 122 -13.40 -34.46 6.83
CA SER A 122 -13.64 -35.41 7.92
C SER A 122 -13.59 -36.88 7.48
N LYS A 123 -13.84 -37.15 6.19
CA LYS A 123 -13.84 -38.50 5.59
C LYS A 123 -12.49 -38.92 5.01
N LEU A 124 -11.45 -38.08 5.11
CA LEU A 124 -10.12 -38.42 4.60
C LEU A 124 -9.58 -39.68 5.27
N GLN A 125 -9.24 -40.69 4.48
CA GLN A 125 -8.50 -41.85 4.96
C GLN A 125 -7.02 -41.50 5.05
N VAL A 126 -6.42 -41.69 6.22
CA VAL A 126 -4.98 -41.48 6.43
C VAL A 126 -4.30 -42.84 6.51
N PHE A 127 -3.27 -43.04 5.70
CA PHE A 127 -2.34 -44.16 5.79
C PHE A 127 -1.04 -43.67 6.40
N ASP A 128 -0.73 -44.15 7.60
CA ASP A 128 0.56 -43.91 8.22
C ASP A 128 1.60 -44.83 7.58
N ALA A 129 2.59 -44.25 6.91
CA ALA A 129 3.71 -44.94 6.28
C ALA A 129 5.05 -44.42 6.83
N ARG A 130 5.06 -43.87 8.06
CA ARG A 130 6.26 -43.37 8.72
C ARG A 130 7.24 -44.48 9.14
N ASP A 131 6.84 -45.75 9.03
CA ASP A 131 7.69 -46.93 9.19
C ASP A 131 8.50 -47.25 7.91
N CYS A 132 8.22 -46.59 6.79
CA CYS A 132 8.86 -46.85 5.52
C CYS A 132 10.33 -46.42 5.52
N THR A 133 11.23 -47.30 5.06
CA THR A 133 12.68 -47.05 5.03
C THR A 133 13.31 -47.07 3.64
N THR A 134 12.61 -47.58 2.62
CA THR A 134 13.15 -47.81 1.27
C THR A 134 12.24 -47.29 0.16
N ALA A 135 12.79 -47.01 -1.02
CA ALA A 135 12.02 -46.52 -2.17
C ALA A 135 11.03 -47.59 -2.70
N HIS A 136 11.42 -48.86 -2.65
CA HIS A 136 10.53 -49.99 -2.93
C HIS A 136 9.37 -50.06 -1.93
N GLY A 137 9.63 -49.82 -0.64
CA GLY A 137 8.58 -49.69 0.38
C GLY A 137 7.61 -48.55 0.06
N MET A 138 8.13 -47.39 -0.34
CA MET A 138 7.31 -46.25 -0.77
C MET A 138 6.41 -46.63 -1.96
N PHE A 139 6.97 -47.32 -2.96
CA PHE A 139 6.24 -47.76 -4.13
C PHE A 139 5.05 -48.67 -3.77
N ASN A 140 5.25 -49.62 -2.85
CA ASN A 140 4.17 -50.50 -2.38
C ASN A 140 3.06 -49.73 -1.66
N TYR A 141 3.41 -48.79 -0.79
CA TYR A 141 2.46 -47.91 -0.12
C TYR A 141 1.66 -47.07 -1.13
N ILE A 142 2.33 -46.53 -2.15
CA ILE A 142 1.70 -45.77 -3.24
C ILE A 142 0.76 -46.65 -4.07
N CYS A 143 1.14 -47.88 -4.41
CA CYS A 143 0.26 -48.81 -5.14
C CYS A 143 -1.01 -49.12 -4.33
N ASN A 144 -0.87 -49.33 -3.02
CA ASN A 144 -2.00 -49.52 -2.11
C ASN A 144 -2.89 -48.28 -2.03
N HIS A 145 -2.30 -47.08 -1.97
CA HIS A 145 -3.03 -45.81 -2.03
C HIS A 145 -3.87 -45.72 -3.31
N VAL A 146 -3.27 -45.93 -4.49
CA VAL A 146 -3.96 -45.84 -5.78
C VAL A 146 -5.09 -46.86 -5.86
N LYS A 147 -4.85 -48.11 -5.43
CA LYS A 147 -5.86 -49.18 -5.41
C LYS A 147 -7.05 -48.84 -4.51
N TYR A 148 -6.78 -48.36 -3.29
CA TYR A 148 -7.81 -47.97 -2.33
C TYR A 148 -8.61 -46.76 -2.83
N ALA A 149 -7.92 -45.72 -3.28
CA ALA A 149 -8.53 -44.46 -3.68
C ALA A 149 -9.33 -44.59 -4.98
N THR A 150 -8.87 -45.41 -5.92
CA THR A 150 -9.59 -45.64 -7.20
C THR A 150 -10.90 -46.39 -7.00
N ASN A 151 -10.94 -47.39 -6.11
CA ASN A 151 -12.16 -48.12 -5.71
C ASN A 151 -13.14 -48.42 -6.88
N LYS A 152 -12.61 -48.98 -7.97
CA LYS A 152 -13.35 -49.33 -9.21
C LYS A 152 -14.18 -48.16 -9.80
N GLY A 153 -13.65 -46.93 -9.73
CA GLY A 153 -14.30 -45.72 -10.22
C GLY A 153 -15.03 -44.92 -9.15
N ASN A 154 -15.44 -45.53 -8.03
CA ASN A 154 -16.08 -44.81 -6.92
C ASN A 154 -15.03 -44.21 -5.96
N LEU A 155 -14.41 -43.12 -6.41
CA LEU A 155 -13.20 -42.55 -5.82
C LEU A 155 -13.35 -42.23 -4.31
N ARG A 156 -12.29 -42.50 -3.54
CA ARG A 156 -12.21 -42.23 -2.09
C ARG A 156 -11.05 -41.29 -1.80
N SER A 157 -11.29 -40.27 -0.96
CA SER A 157 -10.22 -39.37 -0.52
C SER A 157 -9.26 -40.10 0.41
N ALA A 158 -7.97 -40.10 0.06
CA ALA A 158 -6.93 -40.72 0.85
C ALA A 158 -5.66 -39.85 0.89
N ILE A 159 -4.88 -40.00 1.95
CA ILE A 159 -3.52 -39.48 2.07
C ILE A 159 -2.60 -40.56 2.62
N THR A 160 -1.40 -40.70 2.09
CA THR A 160 -0.36 -41.56 2.66
C THR A 160 0.79 -40.70 3.12
N ILE A 161 1.20 -40.80 4.37
CA ILE A 161 2.20 -39.91 4.98
C ILE A 161 3.47 -40.71 5.26
N PHE A 162 4.55 -40.36 4.56
CA PHE A 162 5.88 -40.95 4.74
C PHE A 162 6.64 -40.27 5.90
N PRO A 163 7.83 -40.76 6.31
CA PRO A 163 8.56 -40.20 7.44
C PRO A 163 8.77 -38.69 7.37
N GLN A 164 8.74 -38.05 8.54
CA GLN A 164 8.97 -36.60 8.67
C GLN A 164 10.42 -36.23 8.30
N ARG A 165 10.60 -34.99 7.84
CA ARG A 165 11.90 -34.37 7.69
C ARG A 165 12.57 -34.21 9.04
N THR A 166 13.85 -34.55 9.11
CA THR A 166 14.69 -34.42 10.31
C THR A 166 15.80 -33.39 10.11
N ASP A 167 16.56 -33.47 9.03
CA ASP A 167 17.74 -32.63 8.78
C ASP A 167 17.82 -32.05 7.35
N GLY A 168 16.76 -32.25 6.55
CA GLY A 168 16.68 -31.85 5.15
C GLY A 168 17.59 -32.64 4.19
N LYS A 169 18.41 -33.57 4.69
CA LYS A 169 19.25 -34.47 3.89
C LYS A 169 18.60 -35.83 3.71
N HIS A 170 17.81 -36.26 4.69
CA HIS A 170 17.17 -37.58 4.75
C HIS A 170 15.69 -37.57 4.33
N ASP A 171 15.31 -36.65 3.45
CA ASP A 171 13.93 -36.50 3.01
C ASP A 171 13.41 -37.72 2.22
N PHE A 172 12.12 -37.99 2.38
CA PHE A 172 11.34 -38.85 1.51
C PHE A 172 10.63 -37.96 0.48
N ARG A 173 10.78 -38.26 -0.82
CA ARG A 173 10.23 -37.42 -1.90
C ARG A 173 9.59 -38.26 -3.00
N VAL A 174 8.43 -37.82 -3.47
CA VAL A 174 7.88 -38.22 -4.77
C VAL A 174 8.21 -37.10 -5.76
N TRP A 175 8.99 -37.41 -6.80
CA TRP A 175 9.45 -36.38 -7.74
C TRP A 175 8.37 -35.96 -8.74
N ASN A 176 7.41 -36.85 -8.99
CA ASN A 176 6.24 -36.54 -9.80
C ASN A 176 5.32 -35.57 -9.06
N SER A 177 4.75 -34.60 -9.78
CA SER A 177 3.77 -33.65 -9.21
C SER A 177 2.43 -34.32 -8.83
N GLN A 178 2.07 -35.38 -9.54
CA GLN A 178 0.98 -36.28 -9.20
C GLN A 178 1.42 -37.73 -9.42
N LEU A 179 0.79 -38.68 -8.74
CA LEU A 179 1.11 -40.10 -8.88
C LEU A 179 0.86 -40.63 -10.30
N ILE A 180 -0.19 -40.14 -10.97
CA ILE A 180 -0.52 -40.50 -12.35
C ILE A 180 -0.47 -39.21 -13.16
N ARG A 181 0.33 -39.22 -14.23
CA ARG A 181 0.49 -38.11 -15.20
C ARG A 181 0.81 -38.70 -16.57
N TYR A 182 0.44 -37.97 -17.62
CA TYR A 182 0.86 -38.28 -18.97
C TYR A 182 2.19 -37.62 -19.33
N ALA A 183 3.01 -38.32 -20.09
CA ALA A 183 4.28 -37.82 -20.60
C ALA A 183 4.09 -36.76 -21.70
N GLY A 184 5.13 -35.96 -21.93
CA GLY A 184 5.16 -34.96 -23.00
C GLY A 184 6.44 -35.07 -23.82
N TYR A 185 6.31 -35.07 -25.15
CA TYR A 185 7.42 -35.27 -26.08
C TYR A 185 7.52 -34.11 -27.06
N LYS A 186 8.62 -33.36 -26.97
CA LYS A 186 8.92 -32.31 -27.94
C LYS A 186 9.23 -32.92 -29.30
N GLN A 187 8.53 -32.47 -30.32
CA GLN A 187 8.70 -32.91 -31.70
C GLN A 187 9.75 -32.07 -32.44
N PRO A 188 10.32 -32.58 -33.55
CA PRO A 188 11.32 -31.84 -34.35
C PRO A 188 10.82 -30.50 -34.90
N ASP A 189 9.52 -30.40 -35.18
CA ASP A 189 8.86 -29.18 -35.68
C ASP A 189 8.55 -28.14 -34.58
N GLY A 190 8.89 -28.45 -33.33
CA GLY A 190 8.63 -27.60 -32.16
C GLY A 190 7.27 -27.81 -31.51
N SER A 191 6.40 -28.66 -32.06
CA SER A 191 5.15 -29.08 -31.42
C SER A 191 5.41 -30.05 -30.25
N THR A 192 4.38 -30.34 -29.45
CA THR A 192 4.45 -31.31 -28.36
C THR A 192 3.43 -32.42 -28.58
N LEU A 193 3.88 -33.67 -28.50
CA LEU A 193 3.01 -34.84 -28.41
C LEU A 193 2.82 -35.22 -26.94
N GLY A 194 1.58 -35.33 -26.48
CA GLY A 194 1.27 -35.59 -25.07
C GLY A 194 1.10 -34.33 -24.23
N ASP A 195 1.38 -34.40 -22.92
CA ASP A 195 1.16 -33.30 -21.98
C ASP A 195 2.35 -32.32 -21.94
N PRO A 196 2.21 -31.06 -22.40
CA PRO A 196 3.29 -30.09 -22.39
C PRO A 196 3.89 -29.78 -21.02
N ALA A 197 3.14 -29.91 -19.93
CA ALA A 197 3.67 -29.61 -18.61
C ALA A 197 4.72 -30.63 -18.14
N ASN A 198 4.75 -31.82 -18.75
CA ASN A 198 5.67 -32.87 -18.35
C ASN A 198 6.83 -33.08 -19.33
N VAL A 199 6.98 -32.20 -20.34
CA VAL A 199 8.06 -32.32 -21.35
C VAL A 199 9.44 -32.39 -20.69
N GLN A 200 9.74 -31.44 -19.79
CA GLN A 200 11.03 -31.41 -19.10
C GLN A 200 11.25 -32.66 -18.23
N PHE A 201 10.20 -33.17 -17.57
CA PHE A 201 10.28 -34.35 -16.72
C PHE A 201 10.41 -35.66 -17.52
N THR A 202 9.96 -35.65 -18.78
CA THR A 202 10.01 -36.81 -19.68
C THR A 202 11.40 -36.98 -20.32
N GLU A 203 12.22 -35.93 -20.35
CA GLU A 203 13.56 -35.97 -20.94
C GLU A 203 14.46 -36.98 -20.20
N GLY A 204 14.92 -38.01 -20.92
CA GLY A 204 15.79 -39.07 -20.38
C GLY A 204 15.10 -40.42 -20.14
N TRP A 205 13.77 -40.48 -20.15
CA TRP A 205 13.02 -41.74 -20.10
C TRP A 205 12.86 -42.36 -21.51
N LYS A 206 13.09 -43.68 -21.63
CA LYS A 206 12.86 -44.42 -22.89
C LYS A 206 11.37 -44.69 -23.07
N ALA A 207 10.71 -43.77 -23.75
CA ALA A 207 9.25 -43.73 -23.85
C ALA A 207 8.65 -44.58 -25.00
N PRO A 208 7.40 -45.07 -24.84
CA PRO A 208 6.58 -45.63 -25.91
C PRO A 208 6.18 -44.61 -27.01
N ARG A 209 6.13 -43.30 -26.67
CA ARG A 209 5.81 -42.15 -27.54
C ARG A 209 4.35 -42.04 -28.01
N GLY A 210 3.40 -42.38 -27.15
CA GLY A 210 1.97 -42.12 -27.33
C GLY A 210 1.49 -40.78 -26.76
N ARG A 211 0.30 -40.33 -27.19
CA ARG A 211 -0.33 -39.07 -26.73
C ARG A 211 -0.72 -39.08 -25.25
N PHE A 212 -0.89 -40.27 -24.66
CA PHE A 212 -1.36 -40.45 -23.28
C PHE A 212 -0.55 -41.57 -22.60
N ASP A 213 0.77 -41.50 -22.71
CA ASP A 213 1.68 -42.44 -22.06
C ASP A 213 1.81 -42.10 -20.58
N VAL A 214 1.56 -43.06 -19.69
CA VAL A 214 1.67 -42.86 -18.24
C VAL A 214 3.13 -42.81 -17.82
N LEU A 215 3.51 -41.75 -17.09
CA LEU A 215 4.86 -41.59 -16.56
C LEU A 215 5.14 -42.62 -15.45
N PRO A 216 6.36 -43.17 -15.39
CA PRO A 216 6.81 -43.91 -14.22
C PRO A 216 6.95 -42.98 -13.01
N LEU A 217 6.93 -43.58 -11.82
CA LEU A 217 7.17 -42.88 -10.56
C LEU A 217 8.66 -42.82 -10.26
N LEU A 218 9.13 -41.64 -9.88
CA LEU A 218 10.50 -41.42 -9.43
C LEU A 218 10.48 -41.13 -7.93
N LEU A 219 10.97 -42.09 -7.14
CA LEU A 219 10.80 -42.14 -5.69
C LEU A 219 12.15 -42.09 -4.98
N GLN A 220 12.26 -41.20 -4.00
CA GLN A 220 13.44 -41.02 -3.18
C GLN A 220 13.09 -41.32 -1.73
N ALA A 221 13.79 -42.29 -1.14
CA ALA A 221 13.66 -42.65 0.26
C ALA A 221 14.91 -42.26 1.04
N ASN A 222 14.71 -41.61 2.18
CA ASN A 222 15.76 -41.32 3.16
C ASN A 222 17.00 -40.62 2.55
N GLY A 223 16.80 -39.66 1.67
CA GLY A 223 17.90 -38.90 1.05
C GLY A 223 18.74 -39.64 0.01
N ASN A 224 18.36 -40.85 -0.39
CA ASN A 224 19.07 -41.60 -1.43
C ASN A 224 18.73 -41.08 -2.84
N ASP A 225 19.55 -41.45 -3.83
CA ASP A 225 19.23 -41.16 -5.23
C ASP A 225 17.88 -41.77 -5.60
N PRO A 226 17.07 -41.08 -6.42
CA PRO A 226 15.72 -41.54 -6.71
C PRO A 226 15.74 -42.79 -7.61
N GLU A 227 14.84 -43.72 -7.31
CA GLU A 227 14.62 -44.95 -8.08
C GLU A 227 13.36 -44.82 -8.94
N LEU A 228 13.40 -45.40 -10.15
CA LEU A 228 12.32 -45.33 -11.12
C LEU A 228 11.46 -46.60 -11.06
N PHE A 229 10.15 -46.44 -10.89
CA PHE A 229 9.17 -47.53 -10.78
C PHE A 229 8.07 -47.38 -11.82
N GLN A 230 7.79 -48.44 -12.57
CA GLN A 230 6.66 -48.47 -13.49
C GLN A 230 5.37 -48.76 -12.71
N LEU A 231 4.37 -47.88 -12.82
CA LEU A 231 3.05 -48.16 -12.25
C LEU A 231 2.40 -49.36 -12.97
N PRO A 232 1.85 -50.34 -12.24
CA PRO A 232 1.11 -51.44 -12.85
C PRO A 232 -0.09 -50.90 -13.64
N PRO A 233 -0.25 -51.25 -14.94
CA PRO A 233 -1.32 -50.70 -15.78
C PRO A 233 -2.72 -50.93 -15.21
N GLU A 234 -2.95 -52.04 -14.50
CA GLU A 234 -4.22 -52.36 -13.85
C GLU A 234 -4.62 -51.42 -12.71
N LEU A 235 -3.68 -50.62 -12.19
CA LEU A 235 -3.95 -49.59 -11.19
C LEU A 235 -4.32 -48.24 -11.83
N VAL A 236 -4.07 -48.06 -13.13
CA VAL A 236 -4.36 -46.81 -13.84
C VAL A 236 -5.72 -46.91 -14.52
N LEU A 237 -6.74 -46.36 -13.87
CA LEU A 237 -8.06 -46.25 -14.47
C LEU A 237 -8.10 -45.05 -15.43
N GLU A 238 -8.15 -45.29 -16.74
CA GLU A 238 -8.34 -44.26 -17.76
C GLU A 238 -9.78 -44.25 -18.29
N VAL A 239 -10.36 -43.06 -18.47
CA VAL A 239 -11.71 -42.83 -18.99
C VAL A 239 -11.59 -42.31 -20.43
N PRO A 240 -12.04 -43.07 -21.45
CA PRO A 240 -12.13 -42.58 -22.83
C PRO A 240 -13.19 -41.49 -22.97
N ILE A 241 -12.82 -40.36 -23.58
CA ILE A 241 -13.71 -39.20 -23.71
C ILE A 241 -14.56 -39.31 -24.98
N ARG A 242 -15.87 -39.22 -24.78
CA ARG A 242 -16.93 -39.30 -25.79
C ARG A 242 -18.00 -38.25 -25.51
N HIS A 243 -18.76 -37.87 -26.54
CA HIS A 243 -19.77 -36.82 -26.44
C HIS A 243 -21.19 -37.36 -26.66
N PRO A 244 -22.20 -36.93 -25.89
CA PRO A 244 -23.57 -37.46 -26.02
C PRO A 244 -24.28 -37.08 -27.32
N LYS A 245 -23.84 -36.02 -28.01
CA LYS A 245 -24.43 -35.53 -29.28
C LYS A 245 -23.52 -35.68 -30.50
N PHE A 246 -22.22 -35.81 -30.30
CA PHE A 246 -21.23 -35.75 -31.38
C PHE A 246 -20.46 -37.06 -31.44
N ASP A 247 -20.93 -37.99 -32.27
CA ASP A 247 -20.32 -39.33 -32.37
C ASP A 247 -18.84 -39.28 -32.78
N TRP A 248 -18.44 -38.28 -33.56
CA TRP A 248 -17.06 -38.08 -34.01
C TRP A 248 -16.08 -37.72 -32.89
N PHE A 249 -16.56 -37.38 -31.69
CA PHE A 249 -15.71 -36.96 -30.58
C PHE A 249 -14.81 -38.11 -30.10
N LYS A 250 -15.29 -39.35 -30.19
CA LYS A 250 -14.50 -40.56 -29.88
C LYS A 250 -13.29 -40.72 -30.79
N ASP A 251 -13.38 -40.21 -32.02
CA ASP A 251 -12.33 -40.31 -33.03
C ASP A 251 -11.14 -39.37 -32.71
N LEU A 252 -11.30 -38.42 -31.77
CA LEU A 252 -10.19 -37.61 -31.25
C LEU A 252 -9.22 -38.42 -30.38
N GLY A 253 -9.63 -39.61 -29.93
CA GLY A 253 -8.80 -40.51 -29.12
C GLY A 253 -8.42 -39.94 -27.76
N LEU A 254 -9.21 -39.01 -27.22
CA LEU A 254 -8.97 -38.38 -25.92
C LEU A 254 -9.28 -39.34 -24.78
N LYS A 255 -8.47 -39.32 -23.72
CA LYS A 255 -8.69 -40.07 -22.49
C LYS A 255 -8.04 -39.36 -21.31
N TRP A 256 -8.58 -39.58 -20.11
CA TRP A 256 -8.02 -39.02 -18.89
C TRP A 256 -8.01 -40.04 -17.75
N TYR A 257 -6.98 -40.01 -16.90
CA TYR A 257 -6.93 -40.88 -15.73
C TYR A 257 -7.92 -40.42 -14.67
N GLY A 258 -8.57 -41.37 -13.99
CA GLY A 258 -9.68 -41.08 -13.08
C GLY A 258 -9.26 -40.47 -11.74
N LEU A 259 -8.08 -40.84 -11.22
CA LEU A 259 -7.66 -40.48 -9.87
C LEU A 259 -6.66 -39.31 -9.85
N PRO A 260 -7.05 -38.09 -9.43
CA PRO A 260 -6.12 -37.01 -9.15
C PRO A 260 -5.42 -37.25 -7.81
N ALA A 261 -4.12 -37.54 -7.84
CA ALA A 261 -3.33 -37.77 -6.64
C ALA A 261 -2.10 -36.86 -6.59
N VAL A 262 -2.20 -35.72 -5.92
CA VAL A 262 -1.12 -34.73 -5.76
C VAL A 262 -0.06 -35.25 -4.81
N SER A 263 1.21 -35.20 -5.20
CA SER A 263 2.29 -35.88 -4.46
C SER A 263 3.50 -35.00 -4.10
N ASN A 264 3.54 -33.75 -4.55
CA ASN A 264 4.67 -32.84 -4.36
C ASN A 264 4.44 -31.72 -3.33
N MET A 265 3.34 -31.76 -2.58
CA MET A 265 3.11 -30.79 -1.48
C MET A 265 3.80 -31.24 -0.20
N LEU A 266 4.16 -30.28 0.65
CA LEU A 266 4.68 -30.47 1.99
C LEU A 266 3.50 -30.41 2.98
N LEU A 267 3.35 -31.39 3.84
CA LEU A 267 2.37 -31.36 4.93
C LEU A 267 3.06 -30.89 6.22
N GLU A 268 2.52 -29.87 6.87
CA GLU A 268 2.98 -29.38 8.17
C GLU A 268 1.94 -29.70 9.24
N ILE A 269 2.36 -30.37 10.32
CA ILE A 269 1.54 -30.68 11.51
C ILE A 269 2.37 -30.44 12.77
N GLY A 270 1.99 -29.44 13.57
CA GLY A 270 2.57 -29.22 14.90
C GLY A 270 4.05 -28.82 14.85
N GLY A 271 4.48 -28.13 13.78
CA GLY A 271 5.88 -27.76 13.54
C GLY A 271 6.72 -28.86 12.90
N LEU A 272 6.15 -30.04 12.62
CA LEU A 272 6.82 -31.12 11.89
C LEU A 272 6.46 -31.07 10.41
N GLU A 273 7.45 -31.35 9.56
CA GLU A 273 7.33 -31.27 8.10
C GLU A 273 7.39 -32.66 7.47
N PHE A 274 6.41 -33.01 6.63
CA PHE A 274 6.34 -34.26 5.89
C PHE A 274 6.47 -33.99 4.39
N SER A 275 7.61 -34.35 3.81
CA SER A 275 8.00 -33.99 2.43
C SER A 275 7.49 -34.95 1.34
N ALA A 276 6.90 -36.08 1.73
CA ALA A 276 6.14 -36.95 0.84
C ALA A 276 4.80 -37.34 1.49
N CYS A 277 3.73 -36.75 0.99
CA CYS A 277 2.37 -37.00 1.48
C CYS A 277 1.34 -37.05 0.33
N PRO A 278 1.41 -38.05 -0.57
CA PRO A 278 0.47 -38.14 -1.68
C PRO A 278 -0.98 -38.15 -1.20
N PHE A 279 -1.75 -37.20 -1.73
CA PHE A 279 -3.14 -36.92 -1.39
C PHE A 279 -4.01 -37.09 -2.64
N SER A 280 -5.13 -37.78 -2.52
CA SER A 280 -6.09 -37.98 -3.59
C SER A 280 -7.51 -37.54 -3.24
N GLY A 281 -8.22 -37.08 -4.27
CA GLY A 281 -9.62 -36.72 -4.25
C GLY A 281 -10.30 -37.11 -5.57
N TRP A 282 -11.19 -36.27 -6.07
CA TRP A 282 -11.77 -36.42 -7.41
C TRP A 282 -11.80 -35.09 -8.15
N TYR A 283 -11.89 -35.16 -9.47
CA TYR A 283 -11.87 -33.98 -10.34
C TYR A 283 -13.17 -33.18 -10.25
N MET A 284 -13.01 -31.86 -10.35
CA MET A 284 -14.05 -31.00 -10.90
C MET A 284 -13.92 -31.03 -12.43
N GLY A 285 -15.04 -31.16 -13.15
CA GLY A 285 -15.03 -31.39 -14.61
C GLY A 285 -14.20 -30.36 -15.40
N THR A 286 -14.21 -29.11 -14.95
CA THR A 286 -13.48 -28.01 -15.59
C THR A 286 -11.96 -28.10 -15.44
N GLU A 287 -11.43 -28.89 -14.51
CA GLU A 287 -9.99 -29.14 -14.43
C GLU A 287 -9.51 -29.93 -15.65
N ILE A 288 -10.25 -30.97 -16.04
CA ILE A 288 -9.93 -31.76 -17.24
C ILE A 288 -10.39 -31.02 -18.50
N GLY A 289 -11.66 -30.62 -18.55
CA GLY A 289 -12.30 -30.08 -19.75
C GLY A 289 -11.72 -28.73 -20.18
N VAL A 290 -11.39 -27.86 -19.21
CA VAL A 290 -10.94 -26.50 -19.50
C VAL A 290 -9.44 -26.39 -19.32
N ARG A 291 -8.91 -26.63 -18.11
CA ARG A 291 -7.49 -26.41 -17.83
C ARG A 291 -6.58 -27.39 -18.56
N ASP A 292 -6.94 -28.67 -18.63
CA ASP A 292 -6.08 -29.67 -19.28
C ASP A 292 -6.29 -29.73 -20.80
N TYR A 293 -7.53 -29.80 -21.27
CA TYR A 293 -7.81 -29.93 -22.70
C TYR A 293 -7.81 -28.61 -23.48
N CYS A 294 -8.36 -27.53 -22.92
CA CYS A 294 -8.57 -26.29 -23.67
C CYS A 294 -7.42 -25.29 -23.56
N ASP A 295 -6.71 -25.23 -22.43
CA ASP A 295 -5.64 -24.25 -22.25
C ASP A 295 -4.56 -24.41 -23.33
N ASN A 296 -4.16 -23.26 -23.87
CA ASN A 296 -3.18 -23.14 -24.94
C ASN A 296 -1.73 -23.47 -24.50
N SER A 297 -1.49 -23.60 -23.20
CA SER A 297 -0.24 -24.13 -22.63
C SER A 297 -0.28 -25.65 -22.39
N ARG A 298 -1.43 -26.32 -22.66
CA ARG A 298 -1.69 -27.74 -22.42
C ARG A 298 -2.08 -28.42 -23.75
N TYR A 299 -3.15 -29.22 -23.81
CA TYR A 299 -3.49 -29.96 -25.03
C TYR A 299 -4.11 -29.09 -26.14
N ASN A 300 -4.63 -27.89 -25.82
CA ASN A 300 -5.12 -26.88 -26.75
C ASN A 300 -6.07 -27.41 -27.87
N ILE A 301 -7.05 -28.24 -27.53
CA ILE A 301 -7.90 -28.91 -28.54
C ILE A 301 -9.06 -28.05 -29.08
N LEU A 302 -9.20 -26.80 -28.59
CA LEU A 302 -10.34 -25.92 -28.90
C LEU A 302 -10.57 -25.75 -30.41
N GLU A 303 -9.50 -25.50 -31.18
CA GLU A 303 -9.61 -25.32 -32.63
C GLU A 303 -10.00 -26.61 -33.37
N GLU A 304 -9.51 -27.75 -32.91
CA GLU A 304 -9.82 -29.05 -33.50
C GLU A 304 -11.30 -29.38 -33.35
N VAL A 305 -11.84 -29.15 -32.14
CA VAL A 305 -13.26 -29.34 -31.82
C VAL A 305 -14.13 -28.34 -32.58
N ALA A 306 -13.76 -27.06 -32.60
CA ALA A 306 -14.51 -26.02 -33.30
C ALA A 306 -14.63 -26.29 -34.81
N LYS A 307 -13.56 -26.80 -35.45
CA LYS A 307 -13.58 -27.24 -36.85
C LYS A 307 -14.58 -28.38 -37.09
N LYS A 308 -14.57 -29.41 -36.24
CA LYS A 308 -15.51 -30.55 -36.35
C LYS A 308 -16.95 -30.17 -36.04
N MET A 309 -17.16 -29.12 -35.25
CA MET A 309 -18.47 -28.52 -34.99
C MET A 309 -18.93 -27.54 -36.09
N ASN A 310 -18.09 -27.25 -37.09
CA ASN A 310 -18.36 -26.28 -38.16
C ASN A 310 -18.68 -24.85 -37.63
N LEU A 311 -17.94 -24.40 -36.61
CA LEU A 311 -18.11 -23.05 -36.04
C LEU A 311 -17.37 -21.98 -36.86
N ASP A 312 -17.91 -20.76 -36.92
CA ASP A 312 -17.24 -19.63 -37.59
C ASP A 312 -16.07 -19.11 -36.74
N MET A 313 -14.85 -19.52 -37.06
CA MET A 313 -13.65 -19.12 -36.35
C MET A 313 -12.99 -17.83 -36.88
N ARG A 314 -13.57 -17.16 -37.88
CA ARG A 314 -12.96 -15.96 -38.51
C ARG A 314 -12.92 -14.75 -37.60
N LYS A 315 -13.86 -14.67 -36.65
CA LYS A 315 -14.00 -13.55 -35.71
C LYS A 315 -14.12 -14.09 -34.30
N THR A 316 -13.53 -13.39 -33.33
CA THR A 316 -13.70 -13.71 -31.90
C THR A 316 -15.12 -13.47 -31.41
N SER A 317 -15.86 -12.54 -32.03
CA SER A 317 -17.23 -12.20 -31.69
C SER A 317 -18.27 -13.30 -32.01
N SER A 318 -17.90 -14.36 -32.73
CA SER A 318 -18.78 -15.52 -32.94
C SER A 318 -18.90 -16.42 -31.71
N LEU A 319 -18.06 -16.19 -30.69
CA LEU A 319 -18.00 -16.98 -29.45
C LEU A 319 -17.66 -18.47 -29.70
N TRP A 320 -16.97 -18.77 -30.80
CA TRP A 320 -16.63 -20.15 -31.17
C TRP A 320 -15.78 -20.86 -30.10
N LYS A 321 -14.94 -20.10 -29.38
CA LYS A 321 -14.11 -20.65 -28.29
C LYS A 321 -14.98 -21.08 -27.12
N ASP A 322 -15.92 -20.25 -26.71
CA ASP A 322 -16.85 -20.51 -25.61
C ASP A 322 -17.74 -21.70 -25.92
N GLN A 323 -18.26 -21.79 -27.15
CA GLN A 323 -19.07 -22.93 -27.60
C GLN A 323 -18.28 -24.25 -27.59
N ALA A 324 -17.07 -24.26 -28.18
CA ALA A 324 -16.23 -25.46 -28.19
C ALA A 324 -15.82 -25.88 -26.76
N LEU A 325 -15.48 -24.92 -25.91
CA LEU A 325 -15.10 -25.14 -24.51
C LEU A 325 -16.23 -25.82 -23.72
N VAL A 326 -17.47 -25.35 -23.89
CA VAL A 326 -18.65 -25.95 -23.23
C VAL A 326 -18.85 -27.40 -23.67
N GLU A 327 -18.80 -27.70 -24.96
CA GLU A 327 -19.01 -29.06 -25.48
C GLU A 327 -17.88 -30.03 -25.06
N ILE A 328 -16.63 -29.55 -24.96
CA ILE A 328 -15.52 -30.34 -24.40
C ILE A 328 -15.79 -30.71 -22.94
N ASN A 329 -16.25 -29.74 -22.12
CA ASN A 329 -16.55 -30.00 -20.72
C ASN A 329 -17.77 -30.94 -20.56
N ILE A 330 -18.77 -30.86 -21.44
CA ILE A 330 -19.88 -31.82 -21.51
C ILE A 330 -19.35 -33.22 -21.83
N ALA A 331 -18.43 -33.37 -22.79
CA ALA A 331 -17.82 -34.66 -23.13
C ALA A 331 -17.16 -35.32 -21.92
N VAL A 332 -16.39 -34.53 -21.14
CA VAL A 332 -15.72 -35.02 -19.93
C VAL A 332 -16.73 -35.51 -18.90
N LEU A 333 -17.71 -34.68 -18.52
CA LEU A 333 -18.71 -35.04 -17.51
C LEU A 333 -19.50 -36.28 -17.93
N TYR A 334 -19.97 -36.32 -19.19
CA TYR A 334 -20.72 -37.44 -19.74
C TYR A 334 -19.92 -38.75 -19.72
N SER A 335 -18.64 -38.69 -20.09
CA SER A 335 -17.78 -39.88 -20.16
C SER A 335 -17.52 -40.49 -18.78
N PHE A 336 -17.16 -39.65 -17.81
CA PHE A 336 -16.93 -40.08 -16.43
C PHE A 336 -18.19 -40.67 -15.80
N GLN A 337 -19.35 -40.01 -15.99
CA GLN A 337 -20.63 -40.51 -15.50
C GLN A 337 -21.02 -41.85 -16.16
N SER A 338 -20.84 -41.97 -17.47
CA SER A 338 -21.17 -43.18 -18.23
C SER A 338 -20.29 -44.37 -17.82
N ASP A 339 -19.01 -44.11 -17.52
CA ASP A 339 -18.06 -45.13 -17.04
C ASP A 339 -18.11 -45.32 -15.51
N LYS A 340 -19.06 -44.66 -14.82
CA LYS A 340 -19.28 -44.75 -13.37
C LYS A 340 -18.05 -44.36 -12.55
N VAL A 341 -17.29 -43.37 -13.03
CA VAL A 341 -16.14 -42.78 -12.34
C VAL A 341 -16.56 -41.46 -11.68
N THR A 342 -16.24 -41.29 -10.39
CA THR A 342 -16.61 -40.12 -9.61
C THR A 342 -16.02 -38.84 -10.21
N ILE A 343 -16.89 -37.89 -10.55
CA ILE A 343 -16.54 -36.53 -10.97
C ILE A 343 -17.62 -35.57 -10.46
N VAL A 344 -17.28 -34.31 -10.25
CA VAL A 344 -18.25 -33.28 -9.86
C VAL A 344 -18.28 -32.14 -10.88
N ASP A 345 -19.46 -31.62 -11.18
CA ASP A 345 -19.58 -30.40 -11.96
C ASP A 345 -19.23 -29.18 -11.10
N HIS A 346 -18.86 -28.08 -11.77
CA HIS A 346 -18.37 -26.89 -11.10
C HIS A 346 -19.46 -26.12 -10.34
N HIS A 347 -20.74 -26.25 -10.69
CA HIS A 347 -21.83 -25.64 -9.92
C HIS A 347 -22.02 -26.38 -8.59
N SER A 348 -22.17 -27.71 -8.62
CA SER A 348 -22.31 -28.52 -7.40
C SER A 348 -21.09 -28.40 -6.47
N ALA A 349 -19.88 -28.32 -7.04
CA ALA A 349 -18.65 -28.14 -6.28
C ALA A 349 -18.62 -26.79 -5.54
N THR A 350 -18.99 -25.72 -6.23
CA THR A 350 -18.99 -24.36 -5.67
C THR A 350 -20.11 -24.15 -4.64
N GLU A 351 -21.29 -24.73 -4.82
CA GLU A 351 -22.33 -24.78 -3.78
C GLU A 351 -21.88 -25.52 -2.52
N SER A 352 -21.21 -26.66 -2.70
CA SER A 352 -20.64 -27.42 -1.58
C SER A 352 -19.57 -26.61 -0.85
N PHE A 353 -18.80 -25.82 -1.59
CA PHE A 353 -17.81 -24.93 -1.01
C PHE A 353 -18.44 -23.81 -0.16
N ILE A 354 -19.54 -23.21 -0.61
CA ILE A 354 -20.26 -22.20 0.20
C ILE A 354 -20.75 -22.80 1.52
N LYS A 355 -21.30 -24.01 1.51
CA LYS A 355 -21.69 -24.71 2.75
C LYS A 355 -20.49 -24.94 3.69
N HIS A 356 -19.33 -25.26 3.15
CA HIS A 356 -18.09 -25.35 3.94
C HIS A 356 -17.71 -24.00 4.53
N MET A 357 -17.69 -22.95 3.71
CA MET A 357 -17.39 -21.58 4.12
C MET A 357 -18.32 -21.11 5.26
N GLU A 358 -19.63 -21.28 5.12
CA GLU A 358 -20.62 -20.96 6.16
C GLU A 358 -20.35 -21.69 7.48
N ASN A 359 -20.00 -22.99 7.41
CA ASN A 359 -19.65 -23.76 8.60
C ASN A 359 -18.36 -23.24 9.25
N GLU A 360 -17.35 -22.88 8.46
CA GLU A 360 -16.10 -22.31 8.99
C GLU A 360 -16.31 -20.92 9.60
N TYR A 361 -17.14 -20.06 9.00
CA TYR A 361 -17.55 -18.78 9.60
C TYR A 361 -18.25 -19.00 10.93
N ARG A 362 -19.17 -19.97 11.01
CA ARG A 362 -19.86 -20.31 12.26
C ARG A 362 -18.93 -20.88 13.34
N CYS A 363 -17.96 -21.71 12.95
CA CYS A 363 -17.06 -22.36 13.89
C CYS A 363 -15.91 -21.48 14.36
N ARG A 364 -15.34 -20.63 13.48
CA ARG A 364 -14.09 -19.89 13.75
C ARG A 364 -14.03 -18.48 13.15
N GLY A 365 -15.12 -17.96 12.60
CA GLY A 365 -15.18 -16.58 12.10
C GLY A 365 -14.52 -16.34 10.74
N GLY A 366 -14.07 -17.38 10.02
CA GLY A 366 -13.49 -17.22 8.67
C GLY A 366 -13.11 -18.52 7.97
N CYS A 367 -12.98 -18.45 6.64
CA CYS A 367 -12.55 -19.55 5.77
C CYS A 367 -11.39 -19.11 4.85
N PRO A 368 -10.18 -19.71 4.94
CA PRO A 368 -9.09 -19.38 4.04
C PRO A 368 -9.42 -19.87 2.63
N ALA A 369 -9.36 -18.99 1.63
CA ALA A 369 -9.72 -19.32 0.25
C ALA A 369 -8.96 -18.45 -0.78
N ASP A 370 -8.41 -19.10 -1.80
CA ASP A 370 -7.73 -18.45 -2.92
C ASP A 370 -8.70 -18.39 -4.11
N TRP A 371 -9.23 -17.19 -4.39
CA TRP A 371 -10.30 -16.98 -5.37
C TRP A 371 -9.97 -17.57 -6.75
N VAL A 372 -8.70 -17.47 -7.19
CA VAL A 372 -8.23 -17.98 -8.50
C VAL A 372 -8.38 -19.50 -8.63
N TRP A 373 -8.33 -20.21 -7.50
CA TRP A 373 -8.45 -21.67 -7.44
C TRP A 373 -9.85 -22.15 -7.07
N ILE A 374 -10.62 -21.35 -6.33
CA ILE A 374 -11.98 -21.71 -5.91
C ILE A 374 -13.02 -21.40 -7.01
N VAL A 375 -12.83 -20.31 -7.75
CA VAL A 375 -13.73 -19.95 -8.85
C VAL A 375 -13.38 -20.79 -10.09
N PRO A 376 -14.36 -21.48 -10.69
CA PRO A 376 -14.08 -22.32 -11.84
C PRO A 376 -13.73 -21.48 -13.08
N PRO A 377 -12.86 -21.99 -13.97
CA PRO A 377 -12.42 -21.27 -15.17
C PRO A 377 -13.50 -21.16 -16.25
N MET A 378 -14.63 -21.87 -16.10
CA MET A 378 -15.81 -21.78 -16.95
C MET A 378 -16.99 -21.32 -16.11
N SER A 379 -17.79 -20.40 -16.66
CA SER A 379 -19.06 -19.97 -16.06
C SER A 379 -18.92 -19.40 -14.64
N GLY A 380 -17.77 -18.78 -14.31
CA GLY A 380 -17.49 -18.27 -12.97
C GLY A 380 -18.60 -17.38 -12.42
N SER A 381 -19.01 -16.35 -13.17
CA SER A 381 -20.01 -15.36 -12.74
C SER A 381 -21.40 -15.92 -12.42
N ILE A 382 -21.70 -17.15 -12.81
CA ILE A 382 -22.99 -17.81 -12.49
C ILE A 382 -22.85 -18.86 -11.37
N THR A 383 -21.70 -18.90 -10.70
CA THR A 383 -21.48 -19.73 -9.51
C THR A 383 -21.56 -18.89 -8.24
N PRO A 384 -22.04 -19.45 -7.12
CA PRO A 384 -22.23 -18.68 -5.89
C PRO A 384 -20.92 -18.19 -5.27
N VAL A 385 -19.77 -18.69 -5.73
CA VAL A 385 -18.43 -18.32 -5.25
C VAL A 385 -17.85 -17.08 -5.92
N PHE A 386 -18.30 -16.71 -7.11
CA PHE A 386 -17.69 -15.61 -7.87
C PHE A 386 -17.87 -14.25 -7.20
N HIS A 387 -19.06 -14.04 -6.61
CA HIS A 387 -19.40 -12.81 -5.91
C HIS A 387 -18.96 -12.80 -4.44
N GLN A 388 -18.27 -13.85 -3.96
CA GLN A 388 -17.83 -13.88 -2.57
C GLN A 388 -16.44 -13.30 -2.40
N GLU A 389 -16.33 -12.44 -1.39
CA GLU A 389 -15.05 -11.97 -0.89
C GLU A 389 -14.33 -13.13 -0.18
N MET A 390 -13.14 -13.46 -0.64
CA MET A 390 -12.34 -14.56 -0.14
C MET A 390 -10.97 -14.05 0.30
N LEU A 391 -10.59 -14.36 1.54
CA LEU A 391 -9.28 -14.01 2.08
C LEU A 391 -8.34 -15.21 1.97
N ASN A 392 -7.19 -15.01 1.33
CA ASN A 392 -6.15 -16.02 1.24
C ASN A 392 -5.17 -15.85 2.40
N TYR A 393 -5.45 -16.50 3.53
CA TYR A 393 -4.60 -16.55 4.70
C TYR A 393 -4.26 -18.00 5.07
N ARG A 394 -3.18 -18.18 5.83
CA ARG A 394 -2.66 -19.50 6.18
C ARG A 394 -3.15 -19.91 7.58
N LEU A 395 -3.57 -21.18 7.70
CA LEU A 395 -3.89 -21.82 8.98
C LEU A 395 -3.08 -23.11 9.09
N THR A 396 -2.54 -23.40 10.27
CA THR A 396 -1.86 -24.66 10.56
C THR A 396 -2.81 -25.63 11.29
N PRO A 397 -2.68 -26.95 11.13
CA PRO A 397 -1.86 -27.68 10.15
C PRO A 397 -2.15 -27.28 8.70
N SER A 398 -1.15 -27.41 7.81
CA SER A 398 -1.20 -26.83 6.45
C SER A 398 -0.56 -27.71 5.37
N PHE A 399 -0.96 -27.47 4.12
CA PHE A 399 -0.24 -27.96 2.94
C PHE A 399 0.49 -26.81 2.25
N GLU A 400 1.78 -26.99 2.00
CA GLU A 400 2.67 -25.97 1.45
C GLU A 400 3.37 -26.45 0.17
N TYR A 401 3.81 -25.52 -0.66
CA TYR A 401 4.70 -25.85 -1.77
C TYR A 401 6.13 -26.03 -1.25
N GLN A 402 6.84 -27.02 -1.80
CA GLN A 402 8.24 -27.27 -1.54
C GLN A 402 9.04 -27.20 -2.85
N PRO A 403 10.33 -26.81 -2.82
CA PRO A 403 11.17 -26.77 -4.01
C PRO A 403 11.21 -28.13 -4.70
N ASP A 404 11.24 -28.13 -6.04
CA ASP A 404 11.36 -29.38 -6.79
C ASP A 404 12.61 -30.17 -6.37
N PRO A 405 12.51 -31.50 -6.20
CA PRO A 405 13.57 -32.28 -5.58
C PRO A 405 14.86 -32.30 -6.41
N TRP A 406 14.80 -32.18 -7.74
CA TRP A 406 15.99 -32.09 -8.59
C TRP A 406 16.81 -30.81 -8.39
N ASN A 407 16.23 -29.76 -7.80
CA ASN A 407 16.96 -28.54 -7.49
C ASN A 407 17.77 -28.64 -6.20
N THR A 408 17.35 -29.51 -5.27
CA THR A 408 17.95 -29.64 -3.93
C THR A 408 18.71 -30.96 -3.74
N HIS A 409 18.48 -31.96 -4.60
CA HIS A 409 19.09 -33.28 -4.48
C HIS A 409 20.59 -33.27 -4.79
N VAL A 410 21.37 -33.94 -3.94
CA VAL A 410 22.81 -34.13 -4.12
C VAL A 410 23.06 -35.58 -4.56
N TRP A 411 23.42 -35.76 -5.83
CA TRP A 411 23.67 -37.07 -6.43
C TRP A 411 24.85 -37.80 -5.76
N LYS A 412 24.62 -39.05 -5.35
CA LYS A 412 25.66 -39.92 -4.80
C LYS A 412 26.40 -40.60 -5.97
N GLY A 413 27.67 -40.23 -6.20
CA GLY A 413 28.48 -40.84 -7.27
C GLY A 413 28.74 -42.33 -7.03
N THR A 414 28.98 -43.10 -8.11
CA THR A 414 29.52 -44.46 -8.01
C THR A 414 30.87 -44.40 -7.28
N ASN A 415 30.91 -44.96 -6.07
CA ASN A 415 32.02 -44.95 -5.09
C ASN A 415 32.07 -43.75 -4.11
N GLY A 416 30.94 -43.11 -3.80
CA GLY A 416 30.85 -42.23 -2.63
C GLY A 416 31.62 -40.92 -2.72
N THR A 417 32.08 -40.53 -3.91
CA THR A 417 32.62 -39.19 -4.18
C THR A 417 31.58 -38.35 -4.93
N PRO A 418 31.37 -37.08 -4.56
CA PRO A 418 30.44 -36.21 -5.27
C PRO A 418 30.93 -36.00 -6.71
N THR A 419 30.15 -36.44 -7.69
CA THR A 419 30.49 -36.23 -9.11
C THR A 419 30.46 -34.74 -9.45
N LYS A 420 31.63 -34.16 -9.77
CA LYS A 420 31.75 -32.83 -10.36
C LYS A 420 30.78 -32.70 -11.54
N ARG A 421 29.96 -31.64 -11.52
CA ARG A 421 29.14 -31.19 -12.66
C ARG A 421 29.98 -31.29 -13.94
N ARG A 422 29.54 -32.09 -14.92
CA ARG A 422 30.07 -32.02 -16.28
C ARG A 422 29.85 -30.59 -16.77
N ALA A 423 30.94 -29.84 -16.91
CA ALA A 423 30.92 -28.49 -17.45
C ALA A 423 30.37 -28.56 -18.89
N ILE A 424 29.22 -27.93 -19.10
CA ILE A 424 28.65 -27.72 -20.43
C ILE A 424 29.60 -26.80 -21.18
N GLY A 425 30.13 -27.26 -22.32
CA GLY A 425 31.10 -26.52 -23.11
C GLY A 425 30.59 -25.12 -23.49
N PHE A 426 31.47 -24.13 -23.36
CA PHE A 426 31.21 -22.69 -23.54
C PHE A 426 30.44 -22.34 -24.83
N LYS A 427 30.58 -23.14 -25.89
CA LYS A 427 29.88 -22.98 -27.17
C LYS A 427 28.39 -23.32 -27.11
N LYS A 428 28.02 -24.42 -26.42
CA LYS A 428 26.60 -24.78 -26.19
C LYS A 428 25.95 -23.88 -25.15
N LEU A 429 26.73 -23.43 -24.16
CA LEU A 429 26.29 -22.44 -23.18
C LEU A 429 26.02 -21.08 -23.84
N ALA A 430 26.87 -20.63 -24.76
CA ALA A 430 26.67 -19.39 -25.51
C ALA A 430 25.45 -19.46 -26.45
N GLU A 431 25.19 -20.60 -27.11
CA GLU A 431 23.99 -20.80 -27.93
C GLU A 431 22.71 -20.89 -27.09
N ALA A 432 22.76 -21.59 -25.95
CA ALA A 432 21.64 -21.65 -25.00
C ALA A 432 21.39 -20.29 -24.32
N VAL A 433 22.42 -19.50 -24.04
CA VAL A 433 22.28 -18.12 -23.53
C VAL A 433 21.72 -17.20 -24.59
N LYS A 434 22.15 -17.32 -25.86
CA LYS A 434 21.54 -16.58 -26.97
C LYS A 434 20.06 -16.94 -27.15
N PHE A 435 19.73 -18.23 -27.03
CA PHE A 435 18.37 -18.72 -27.13
C PHE A 435 17.52 -18.28 -25.92
N SER A 436 18.00 -18.46 -24.69
CA SER A 436 17.32 -18.06 -23.45
C SER A 436 17.23 -16.54 -23.29
N ALA A 437 18.20 -15.75 -23.75
CA ALA A 437 18.11 -14.30 -23.82
C ALA A 437 17.10 -13.85 -24.88
N LYS A 438 17.00 -14.56 -26.01
CA LYS A 438 15.97 -14.32 -27.03
C LYS A 438 14.57 -14.73 -26.52
N LEU A 439 14.46 -15.81 -25.74
CA LEU A 439 13.21 -16.33 -25.19
C LEU A 439 12.75 -15.54 -23.96
N MET A 440 13.66 -15.10 -23.09
CA MET A 440 13.38 -14.12 -22.02
C MET A 440 13.09 -12.74 -22.61
N GLY A 441 13.80 -12.31 -23.66
CA GLY A 441 13.47 -11.09 -24.40
C GLY A 441 12.05 -11.14 -24.99
N GLN A 442 11.66 -12.30 -25.55
CA GLN A 442 10.29 -12.53 -26.07
C GLN A 442 9.23 -12.70 -24.97
N ALA A 443 9.59 -13.26 -23.80
CA ALA A 443 8.68 -13.41 -22.66
C ALA A 443 8.48 -12.10 -21.88
N MET A 444 9.53 -11.28 -21.74
CA MET A 444 9.44 -9.93 -21.17
C MET A 444 8.71 -8.99 -22.14
N ALA A 445 8.93 -9.12 -23.46
CA ALA A 445 8.17 -8.36 -24.47
C ALA A 445 6.67 -8.73 -24.53
N LYS A 446 6.26 -9.87 -23.92
CA LYS A 446 4.85 -10.28 -23.79
C LYS A 446 4.19 -9.81 -22.49
N ARG A 447 4.96 -9.33 -21.49
CA ARG A 447 4.37 -8.75 -20.26
C ARG A 447 3.89 -7.34 -20.56
N VAL A 448 2.72 -6.99 -20.04
CA VAL A 448 2.19 -5.63 -20.15
C VAL A 448 3.15 -4.67 -19.43
N LYS A 449 3.53 -3.59 -20.10
CA LYS A 449 4.33 -2.52 -19.50
C LYS A 449 3.48 -1.77 -18.48
N ALA A 450 4.02 -1.54 -17.29
CA ALA A 450 3.39 -0.74 -16.24
C ALA A 450 4.28 0.45 -15.91
N THR A 451 3.90 1.63 -16.37
CA THR A 451 4.66 2.87 -16.20
C THR A 451 4.13 3.60 -14.97
N ILE A 452 4.96 3.72 -13.93
CA ILE A 452 4.62 4.36 -12.66
C ILE A 452 5.24 5.75 -12.64
N LEU A 453 4.41 6.77 -12.80
CA LEU A 453 4.82 8.17 -12.80
C LEU A 453 4.66 8.75 -11.40
N TYR A 454 5.66 9.49 -10.92
CA TYR A 454 5.55 10.18 -9.64
C TYR A 454 5.90 11.66 -9.72
N ALA A 455 5.25 12.44 -8.86
CA ALA A 455 5.58 13.83 -8.59
C ALA A 455 5.65 14.06 -7.07
N THR A 456 6.73 14.71 -6.63
CA THR A 456 7.06 14.81 -5.21
C THR A 456 7.94 16.02 -4.92
N GLU A 457 7.66 16.71 -3.81
CA GLU A 457 8.51 17.80 -3.29
C GLU A 457 9.42 17.32 -2.16
N THR A 458 8.98 16.34 -1.37
CA THR A 458 9.69 15.87 -0.16
C THR A 458 10.09 14.39 -0.21
N GLY A 459 9.94 13.73 -1.37
CA GLY A 459 10.39 12.35 -1.60
C GLY A 459 9.41 11.24 -1.21
N LYS A 460 8.31 11.55 -0.51
CA LYS A 460 7.33 10.53 -0.07
C LYS A 460 6.66 9.80 -1.24
N SER A 461 6.17 10.54 -2.25
CA SER A 461 5.52 9.95 -3.43
C SER A 461 6.50 9.10 -4.23
N GLN A 462 7.77 9.51 -4.33
CA GLN A 462 8.83 8.70 -4.95
C GLN A 462 9.06 7.39 -4.20
N ALA A 463 9.11 7.42 -2.86
CA ALA A 463 9.25 6.21 -2.05
C ALA A 463 8.09 5.24 -2.29
N TYR A 464 6.84 5.73 -2.28
CA TYR A 464 5.68 4.90 -2.61
C TYR A 464 5.69 4.38 -4.04
N ALA A 465 6.10 5.18 -5.03
CA ALA A 465 6.22 4.76 -6.41
C ALA A 465 7.27 3.65 -6.60
N LYS A 466 8.42 3.74 -5.91
CA LYS A 466 9.44 2.67 -5.90
C LYS A 466 8.89 1.40 -5.26
N THR A 467 8.21 1.52 -4.11
CA THR A 467 7.56 0.38 -3.44
C THR A 467 6.53 -0.28 -4.36
N LEU A 468 5.70 0.51 -5.04
CA LEU A 468 4.70 0.06 -6.00
C LEU A 468 5.36 -0.61 -7.21
N CYS A 469 6.46 -0.07 -7.71
CA CYS A 469 7.25 -0.67 -8.80
C CYS A 469 7.72 -2.08 -8.45
N GLU A 470 8.25 -2.28 -7.24
CA GLU A 470 8.68 -3.61 -6.79
C GLU A 470 7.49 -4.58 -6.66
N ILE A 471 6.30 -4.10 -6.24
CA ILE A 471 5.07 -4.92 -6.25
C ILE A 471 4.71 -5.33 -7.68
N PHE A 472 4.70 -4.37 -8.60
CA PHE A 472 4.24 -4.62 -9.97
C PHE A 472 5.21 -5.46 -10.80
N LYS A 473 6.51 -5.46 -10.47
CA LYS A 473 7.51 -6.36 -11.10
C LYS A 473 7.18 -7.85 -10.98
N HIS A 474 6.34 -8.25 -10.02
CA HIS A 474 5.89 -9.64 -9.91
C HIS A 474 5.04 -10.10 -11.11
N ALA A 475 4.28 -9.20 -11.73
CA ALA A 475 3.32 -9.53 -12.81
C ALA A 475 3.51 -8.72 -14.10
N PHE A 476 4.11 -7.53 -14.04
CA PHE A 476 4.26 -6.57 -15.14
C PHE A 476 5.74 -6.28 -15.43
N ASP A 477 6.04 -5.72 -16.61
CA ASP A 477 7.30 -5.01 -16.84
C ASP A 477 7.17 -3.58 -16.29
N ALA A 478 7.38 -3.45 -14.97
CA ALA A 478 7.10 -2.22 -14.24
C ALA A 478 8.32 -1.30 -14.12
N LYS A 479 8.11 0.01 -14.33
CA LYS A 479 9.14 1.05 -14.16
C LYS A 479 8.57 2.22 -13.37
N ALA A 480 9.36 2.80 -12.47
CA ALA A 480 9.02 4.05 -11.79
C ALA A 480 9.94 5.20 -12.25
N MET A 481 9.36 6.35 -12.57
CA MET A 481 10.08 7.55 -13.00
C MET A 481 9.35 8.83 -12.61
N SER A 482 10.09 9.93 -12.53
CA SER A 482 9.48 11.23 -12.27
C SER A 482 8.70 11.71 -13.48
N MET A 483 7.61 12.45 -13.25
CA MET A 483 6.83 13.09 -14.30
C MET A 483 7.66 14.04 -15.19
N GLU A 484 8.73 14.67 -14.67
CA GLU A 484 9.62 15.55 -15.45
C GLU A 484 10.59 14.79 -16.37
N GLU A 485 10.93 13.54 -16.02
CA GLU A 485 11.82 12.66 -16.79
C GLU A 485 11.05 11.86 -17.85
N TYR A 486 9.71 11.85 -17.76
CA TYR A 486 8.83 11.14 -18.67
C TYR A 486 8.50 11.97 -19.91
N ASP A 487 8.68 11.38 -21.09
CA ASP A 487 8.26 11.99 -22.35
C ASP A 487 6.76 11.80 -22.57
N ILE A 488 6.01 12.90 -22.54
CA ILE A 488 4.54 12.89 -22.66
C ILE A 488 4.07 12.28 -23.97
N VAL A 489 4.88 12.30 -25.03
CA VAL A 489 4.55 11.70 -26.34
C VAL A 489 4.32 10.18 -26.23
N HIS A 490 4.94 9.53 -25.25
CA HIS A 490 4.74 8.10 -25.05
C HIS A 490 3.39 7.77 -24.41
N LEU A 491 2.69 8.76 -23.81
CA LEU A 491 1.49 8.53 -23.01
C LEU A 491 0.38 7.82 -23.80
N GLU A 492 0.14 8.19 -25.06
CA GLU A 492 -0.88 7.55 -25.92
C GLU A 492 -0.56 6.08 -26.27
N HIS A 493 0.70 5.68 -26.12
CA HIS A 493 1.22 4.36 -26.45
C HIS A 493 1.39 3.46 -25.20
N GLU A 494 1.13 3.99 -24.00
CA GLU A 494 1.22 3.22 -22.77
C GLU A 494 0.04 2.27 -22.59
N ALA A 495 0.29 1.08 -22.05
CA ALA A 495 -0.76 0.11 -21.75
C ALA A 495 -1.36 0.30 -20.35
N LEU A 496 -0.51 0.58 -19.35
CA LEU A 496 -0.89 0.82 -17.97
C LEU A 496 -0.02 1.93 -17.35
N VAL A 497 -0.65 2.98 -16.84
CA VAL A 497 0.01 4.10 -16.17
C VAL A 497 -0.47 4.24 -14.72
N LEU A 498 0.43 4.19 -13.74
CA LEU A 498 0.09 4.43 -12.33
C LEU A 498 0.69 5.75 -11.88
N VAL A 499 -0.11 6.64 -11.33
CA VAL A 499 0.34 7.95 -10.88
C VAL A 499 0.42 7.98 -9.36
N VAL A 500 1.57 8.35 -8.81
CA VAL A 500 1.79 8.52 -7.36
C VAL A 500 2.28 9.94 -7.12
N THR A 501 1.40 10.85 -6.72
CA THR A 501 1.73 12.27 -6.65
C THR A 501 1.34 12.93 -5.34
N SER A 502 2.13 13.90 -4.88
CA SER A 502 1.70 14.85 -3.84
C SER A 502 1.02 16.08 -4.45
N THR A 503 0.40 16.91 -3.62
CA THR A 503 -0.04 18.28 -3.96
C THR A 503 0.76 19.28 -3.12
N PHE A 504 1.14 20.42 -3.69
CA PHE A 504 1.95 21.46 -3.04
C PHE A 504 1.32 22.85 -3.19
N GLY A 505 1.93 23.89 -2.61
CA GLY A 505 1.41 25.26 -2.70
C GLY A 505 -0.03 25.39 -2.20
N ASN A 506 -0.90 26.00 -3.01
CA ASN A 506 -2.33 26.12 -2.73
C ASN A 506 -3.17 25.21 -3.66
N GLY A 507 -2.83 23.92 -3.70
CA GLY A 507 -3.48 22.96 -4.62
C GLY A 507 -2.73 22.77 -5.94
N ASP A 508 -1.51 23.26 -6.02
CA ASP A 508 -0.67 23.22 -7.21
C ASP A 508 0.06 21.86 -7.36
N PRO A 509 0.46 21.49 -8.59
CA PRO A 509 1.37 20.36 -8.80
C PRO A 509 2.69 20.56 -8.04
N PRO A 510 3.36 19.47 -7.59
CA PRO A 510 4.79 19.50 -7.28
C PRO A 510 5.59 20.03 -8.48
N GLU A 511 6.74 20.67 -8.26
CA GLU A 511 7.59 21.26 -9.32
C GLU A 511 7.87 20.25 -10.46
N ASN A 512 8.28 19.03 -10.10
CA ASN A 512 8.56 17.95 -11.07
C ASN A 512 7.29 17.33 -11.71
N GLY A 513 6.09 17.82 -11.38
CA GLY A 513 4.81 17.45 -11.97
C GLY A 513 4.18 18.56 -12.83
N GLU A 514 4.68 19.79 -12.80
CA GLU A 514 4.07 20.94 -13.48
C GLU A 514 4.01 20.75 -15.00
N LYS A 515 5.13 20.40 -15.65
CA LYS A 515 5.19 20.18 -17.10
C LYS A 515 4.20 19.11 -17.58
N PHE A 516 4.10 18.03 -16.82
CA PHE A 516 3.18 16.93 -17.09
C PHE A 516 1.72 17.40 -16.94
N GLY A 517 1.40 18.12 -15.86
CA GLY A 517 0.07 18.71 -15.65
C GLY A 517 -0.36 19.68 -16.76
N CYS A 518 0.54 20.56 -17.20
CA CYS A 518 0.28 21.46 -18.32
C CYS A 518 0.01 20.71 -19.63
N ALA A 519 0.86 19.73 -19.97
CA ALA A 519 0.71 18.96 -21.20
C ALA A 519 -0.63 18.18 -21.26
N LEU A 520 -1.10 17.67 -20.12
CA LEU A 520 -2.41 17.01 -20.02
C LEU A 520 -3.57 17.98 -20.27
N MET A 521 -3.49 19.18 -19.69
CA MET A 521 -4.50 20.22 -19.88
C MET A 521 -4.57 20.67 -21.35
N GLU A 522 -3.43 20.74 -22.04
CA GLU A 522 -3.36 21.07 -23.47
C GLU A 522 -3.94 19.96 -24.36
N MET A 523 -3.60 18.69 -24.10
CA MET A 523 -4.10 17.53 -24.87
C MET A 523 -5.63 17.37 -24.81
N ARG A 524 -6.28 17.85 -23.75
CA ARG A 524 -7.75 17.78 -23.59
C ARG A 524 -8.50 18.83 -24.42
N HIS A 525 -7.86 19.92 -24.83
CA HIS A 525 -8.49 21.04 -25.53
C HIS A 525 -7.75 21.49 -26.81
N PRO A 526 -7.55 20.59 -27.80
CA PRO A 526 -6.76 20.92 -28.98
C PRO A 526 -7.41 21.99 -29.89
N ASN A 527 -8.74 22.14 -29.87
CA ASN A 527 -9.49 22.97 -30.84
C ASN A 527 -10.46 24.03 -30.24
N SER A 528 -10.45 24.32 -28.94
CA SER A 528 -11.35 25.34 -28.37
C SER A 528 -10.85 26.77 -28.63
N MET A 529 -11.74 27.63 -29.15
CA MET A 529 -11.54 29.09 -29.18
C MET A 529 -11.26 29.60 -27.76
N GLN A 530 -10.44 30.65 -27.65
CA GLN A 530 -9.83 31.15 -26.40
C GLN A 530 -10.81 31.43 -25.23
N GLU A 531 -12.12 31.58 -25.48
CA GLU A 531 -13.12 31.99 -24.47
C GLU A 531 -13.75 30.85 -23.63
N GLU A 532 -13.61 29.57 -24.00
CA GLU A 532 -14.25 28.44 -23.26
C GLU A 532 -13.28 27.57 -22.42
N ARG A 533 -12.02 27.97 -22.28
CA ARG A 533 -11.02 27.22 -21.48
C ARG A 533 -11.16 27.51 -19.98
N LYS A 534 -11.92 26.68 -19.24
CA LYS A 534 -11.90 26.69 -17.76
C LYS A 534 -10.49 26.35 -17.25
N SER A 535 -9.85 27.24 -16.48
CA SER A 535 -8.48 27.10 -15.96
C SER A 535 -8.33 25.94 -14.95
N TYR A 536 -7.08 25.56 -14.64
CA TYR A 536 -6.76 24.62 -13.56
C TYR A 536 -7.36 25.05 -12.21
N LYS A 537 -7.26 26.33 -11.85
CA LYS A 537 -7.72 26.83 -10.56
C LYS A 537 -9.25 26.86 -10.47
N VAL A 538 -9.95 27.18 -11.56
CA VAL A 538 -11.41 27.10 -11.61
C VAL A 538 -11.92 25.67 -11.48
N ARG A 539 -11.24 24.69 -12.09
CA ARG A 539 -11.69 23.29 -12.08
C ARG A 539 -11.36 22.56 -10.78
N PHE A 540 -10.13 22.68 -10.29
CA PHE A 540 -9.62 21.82 -9.21
C PHE A 540 -9.39 22.55 -7.89
N ASN A 541 -9.36 23.89 -7.92
CA ASN A 541 -9.20 24.74 -6.75
C ASN A 541 -10.44 25.66 -6.53
N SER A 542 -11.63 25.23 -6.97
CA SER A 542 -12.88 26.01 -6.90
C SER A 542 -13.22 26.46 -5.47
N VAL A 543 -13.77 27.68 -5.35
CA VAL A 543 -14.24 28.29 -4.08
C VAL A 543 -15.60 27.71 -3.63
N SER A 544 -16.35 27.04 -4.51
CA SER A 544 -17.73 26.59 -4.25
C SER A 544 -17.85 25.27 -3.47
N SER A 545 -16.75 24.62 -3.11
CA SER A 545 -16.77 23.31 -2.42
C SER A 545 -17.03 23.38 -0.90
N TYR A 546 -17.21 24.57 -0.31
CA TYR A 546 -17.39 24.71 1.14
C TYR A 546 -18.82 24.43 1.64
N SER A 547 -19.82 24.23 0.76
CA SER A 547 -21.23 24.08 1.17
C SER A 547 -22.03 22.95 0.52
N ASP A 548 -21.51 22.20 -0.45
CA ASP A 548 -22.34 21.29 -1.26
C ASP A 548 -22.24 19.80 -0.88
N SER A 549 -22.33 19.51 0.42
CA SER A 549 -22.64 18.15 0.91
C SER A 549 -24.14 17.88 1.07
N ARG A 550 -25.02 18.75 0.56
CA ARG A 550 -26.49 18.55 0.60
C ARG A 550 -27.22 19.23 -0.57
N LYS A 551 -27.17 18.64 -1.77
CA LYS A 551 -28.24 18.78 -2.78
C LYS A 551 -28.19 17.61 -3.77
N SER A 552 -28.84 16.52 -3.39
CA SER A 552 -29.42 15.60 -4.37
C SER A 552 -30.65 16.24 -4.99
N SER A 553 -30.87 15.95 -6.28
CA SER A 553 -32.14 16.05 -7.03
C SER A 553 -32.79 17.44 -7.19
N GLY A 554 -32.72 17.97 -8.41
CA GLY A 554 -33.58 19.03 -8.92
C GLY A 554 -33.60 19.03 -10.45
N ASP A 555 -34.74 18.63 -11.03
CA ASP A 555 -35.04 18.59 -12.46
C ASP A 555 -35.00 19.96 -13.15
N GLY A 556 -34.41 20.03 -14.35
CA GLY A 556 -34.50 21.14 -15.30
C GLY A 556 -33.80 20.80 -16.63
N PRO A 557 -34.35 21.20 -17.82
CA PRO A 557 -34.07 20.54 -19.10
C PRO A 557 -32.90 21.14 -19.91
N ASP A 558 -32.39 20.31 -20.83
CA ASP A 558 -31.47 20.59 -21.95
C ASP A 558 -29.99 20.89 -21.57
N LEU A 559 -28.96 20.30 -22.18
CA LEU A 559 -28.75 19.93 -23.58
C LEU A 559 -27.97 18.61 -23.68
N ARG A 560 -28.40 17.73 -24.58
CA ARG A 560 -27.64 16.54 -25.00
C ARG A 560 -26.48 16.97 -25.89
N ASP A 561 -25.29 17.17 -25.32
CA ASP A 561 -24.06 17.14 -26.10
C ASP A 561 -23.68 15.69 -26.43
N ASN A 562 -23.58 15.41 -27.72
CA ASN A 562 -23.24 14.11 -28.29
C ASN A 562 -21.83 13.67 -27.86
N PHE A 563 -21.75 12.68 -26.96
CA PHE A 563 -20.49 12.07 -26.52
C PHE A 563 -20.06 10.94 -27.48
N GLU A 564 -19.60 11.32 -28.68
CA GLU A 564 -18.83 10.45 -29.58
C GLU A 564 -17.49 11.13 -29.90
N SER A 565 -16.52 11.02 -28.99
CA SER A 565 -15.11 11.18 -29.33
C SER A 565 -14.29 10.39 -28.31
N THR A 566 -13.75 9.26 -28.75
CA THR A 566 -12.69 8.54 -28.03
C THR A 566 -11.48 9.47 -27.95
N GLY A 567 -11.25 10.08 -26.78
CA GLY A 567 -10.13 10.99 -26.56
C GLY A 567 -8.77 10.35 -26.87
N PRO A 568 -7.70 11.16 -26.99
CA PRO A 568 -6.37 10.72 -27.44
C PRO A 568 -5.72 9.59 -26.62
N LEU A 569 -6.24 9.27 -25.43
CA LEU A 569 -5.71 8.25 -24.52
C LEU A 569 -6.59 7.00 -24.38
N ALA A 570 -7.49 6.72 -25.32
CA ALA A 570 -8.43 5.58 -25.25
C ALA A 570 -7.78 4.21 -25.03
N ASN A 571 -6.49 4.04 -25.38
CA ASN A 571 -5.74 2.80 -25.21
C ASN A 571 -5.09 2.61 -23.83
N VAL A 572 -5.06 3.66 -22.99
CA VAL A 572 -4.29 3.70 -21.75
C VAL A 572 -5.18 3.33 -20.56
N ARG A 573 -4.77 2.33 -19.76
CA ARG A 573 -5.36 2.05 -18.44
C ARG A 573 -4.58 2.77 -17.35
N PHE A 574 -5.22 3.18 -16.25
CA PHE A 574 -4.51 3.91 -15.20
C PHE A 574 -5.12 3.82 -13.80
N SER A 575 -4.38 4.31 -12.81
CA SER A 575 -4.88 4.64 -11.46
C SER A 575 -4.04 5.75 -10.83
N VAL A 576 -4.63 6.57 -9.96
CA VAL A 576 -3.96 7.70 -9.29
C VAL A 576 -4.01 7.54 -7.77
N PHE A 577 -2.85 7.71 -7.13
CA PHE A 577 -2.71 7.81 -5.68
C PHE A 577 -2.19 9.20 -5.31
N GLY A 578 -3.08 10.03 -4.78
CA GLY A 578 -2.80 11.40 -4.33
C GLY A 578 -2.42 11.48 -2.86
N LEU A 579 -1.28 12.11 -2.56
CA LEU A 579 -0.87 12.46 -1.21
C LEU A 579 -1.23 13.93 -0.95
N GLY A 580 -1.78 14.22 0.23
CA GLY A 580 -2.12 15.58 0.65
C GLY A 580 -2.35 15.67 2.15
N SER A 581 -2.74 16.85 2.63
CA SER A 581 -3.14 17.08 4.03
C SER A 581 -4.45 17.84 4.08
N ARG A 582 -5.38 17.39 4.94
CA ARG A 582 -6.68 18.06 5.18
C ARG A 582 -6.54 19.45 5.81
N ALA A 583 -5.33 19.82 6.25
CA ALA A 583 -5.03 21.19 6.69
C ALA A 583 -5.05 22.21 5.54
N TYR A 584 -4.98 21.74 4.29
CA TYR A 584 -5.01 22.58 3.10
C TYR A 584 -6.41 22.58 2.49
N PRO A 585 -6.91 23.73 1.99
CA PRO A 585 -8.25 23.82 1.38
C PRO A 585 -8.44 22.86 0.20
N HIS A 586 -7.40 22.68 -0.61
CA HIS A 586 -7.42 21.91 -1.85
C HIS A 586 -6.75 20.54 -1.65
N PHE A 587 -7.38 19.67 -0.88
CA PHE A 587 -6.85 18.36 -0.52
C PHE A 587 -6.64 17.46 -1.74
N CYS A 588 -5.41 17.01 -1.95
CA CYS A 588 -5.00 16.14 -3.07
C CYS A 588 -5.30 16.69 -4.48
N ALA A 589 -5.46 18.01 -4.64
CA ALA A 589 -5.95 18.63 -5.88
C ALA A 589 -5.22 18.21 -7.15
N PHE A 590 -3.88 18.09 -7.13
CA PHE A 590 -3.14 17.63 -8.31
C PHE A 590 -3.37 16.14 -8.62
N GLY A 591 -3.61 15.31 -7.60
CA GLY A 591 -4.05 13.93 -7.79
C GLY A 591 -5.44 13.86 -8.45
N HIS A 592 -6.37 14.71 -8.02
CA HIS A 592 -7.70 14.84 -8.64
C HIS A 592 -7.59 15.38 -10.08
N ALA A 593 -6.75 16.38 -10.34
CA ALA A 593 -6.52 16.91 -11.68
C ALA A 593 -5.93 15.84 -12.61
N ALA A 594 -4.91 15.10 -12.16
CA ALA A 594 -4.35 13.98 -12.91
C ALA A 594 -5.38 12.87 -13.19
N ALA A 595 -6.33 12.62 -12.28
CA ALA A 595 -7.42 11.67 -12.53
C ALA A 595 -8.46 12.22 -13.54
N CYS A 596 -8.84 13.49 -13.41
CA CYS A 596 -9.89 14.14 -14.19
C CYS A 596 -9.47 14.54 -15.61
N ASP A 597 -8.25 15.06 -15.79
CA ASP A 597 -7.76 15.59 -17.06
C ASP A 597 -7.16 14.53 -17.96
N VAL A 598 -6.56 13.50 -17.38
CA VAL A 598 -5.99 12.42 -18.17
C VAL A 598 -7.08 11.42 -18.59
N PHE A 599 -8.16 11.25 -17.80
CA PHE A 599 -8.98 10.04 -17.96
C PHE A 599 -10.49 10.11 -17.64
N CYS A 600 -11.07 11.29 -17.40
CA CYS A 600 -12.53 11.46 -17.20
C CYS A 600 -13.18 10.52 -16.16
N VAL A 601 -12.59 10.38 -14.97
CA VAL A 601 -13.17 9.63 -13.85
C VAL A 601 -13.56 10.57 -12.71
N GLY A 602 -14.78 10.42 -12.20
CA GLY A 602 -15.30 11.12 -11.02
C GLY A 602 -14.78 10.55 -9.69
N ASP A 603 -14.83 11.37 -8.65
CA ASP A 603 -14.17 11.19 -7.35
C ASP A 603 -14.58 9.91 -6.60
N ASP A 604 -13.59 9.09 -6.25
CA ASP A 604 -13.62 8.19 -5.08
C ASP A 604 -12.21 7.61 -4.83
N VAL A 605 -11.38 8.29 -4.03
CA VAL A 605 -10.07 7.76 -3.58
C VAL A 605 -10.03 7.76 -2.06
N ASN A 606 -10.10 6.56 -1.47
CA ASN A 606 -10.12 6.37 -0.02
C ASN A 606 -8.70 6.10 0.52
N ILE A 607 -8.08 7.12 1.12
CA ILE A 607 -6.64 7.24 1.38
C ILE A 607 -6.10 6.31 2.47
N GLU A 608 -6.93 5.79 3.38
CA GLU A 608 -6.46 4.99 4.52
C GLU A 608 -6.07 3.55 4.16
N LYS A 609 -6.72 2.95 3.16
CA LYS A 609 -6.57 1.51 2.86
C LYS A 609 -5.36 1.18 1.99
N ALA A 610 -4.95 2.10 1.12
CA ALA A 610 -3.73 1.94 0.32
C ALA A 610 -2.44 1.92 1.18
N ASN A 611 -2.44 2.63 2.32
CA ASN A 611 -1.27 2.73 3.19
C ASN A 611 -0.99 1.40 3.94
N ASN A 612 -2.03 0.65 4.28
CA ASN A 612 -1.90 -0.63 5.01
C ASN A 612 -1.47 -1.79 4.11
N SER A 613 -1.87 -1.81 2.83
CA SER A 613 -1.45 -2.85 1.87
C SER A 613 0.02 -2.73 1.43
N LEU A 614 0.65 -1.57 1.61
CA LEU A 614 2.06 -1.33 1.24
C LEU A 614 3.07 -1.87 2.28
N ILE A 615 2.62 -2.38 3.44
CA ILE A 615 3.47 -2.75 4.60
C ILE A 615 3.59 -4.29 4.78
N SER A 616 3.09 -5.12 3.84
CA SER A 616 3.15 -6.58 3.98
C SER A 616 4.52 -7.22 3.63
N ASN A 617 5.33 -7.43 4.67
CA ASN A 617 6.05 -8.66 5.06
C ASN A 617 6.94 -9.51 4.12
N ASP A 618 7.62 -8.97 3.09
CA ASP A 618 8.80 -9.67 2.51
C ASP A 618 9.93 -8.75 2.01
N ARG A 619 10.20 -7.65 2.72
CA ARG A 619 11.06 -6.54 2.24
C ARG A 619 12.09 -6.06 3.25
N SER A 620 12.60 -6.95 4.11
CA SER A 620 13.61 -6.58 5.09
C SER A 620 14.89 -6.11 4.40
N TRP A 621 15.36 -4.91 4.77
CA TRP A 621 16.74 -4.51 4.53
C TRP A 621 17.65 -5.61 5.08
N LYS A 622 18.65 -6.03 4.29
CA LYS A 622 19.57 -7.11 4.69
C LYS A 622 20.98 -6.56 4.81
N ARG A 623 21.60 -6.76 5.98
CA ARG A 623 22.95 -6.28 6.30
C ARG A 623 23.99 -6.67 5.26
N ASN A 624 23.91 -7.90 4.74
CA ASN A 624 24.85 -8.43 3.75
C ASN A 624 24.72 -7.83 2.33
N LYS A 625 23.71 -6.98 2.07
CA LYS A 625 23.53 -6.33 0.77
C LYS A 625 24.22 -4.96 0.66
N PHE A 626 24.71 -4.40 1.75
CA PHE A 626 25.31 -3.07 1.78
C PHE A 626 26.67 -3.12 2.45
N ARG A 627 27.62 -2.32 1.95
CA ARG A 627 28.92 -2.13 2.59
C ARG A 627 29.43 -0.72 2.44
N LEU A 628 30.28 -0.31 3.37
CA LEU A 628 31.05 0.93 3.28
C LEU A 628 32.42 0.64 2.68
N THR A 629 32.87 1.51 1.78
CA THR A 629 34.22 1.47 1.21
C THR A 629 34.87 2.84 1.32
N TYR A 630 36.17 2.85 1.62
CA TYR A 630 36.94 4.08 1.77
C TYR A 630 37.34 4.66 0.41
N VAL A 631 37.32 5.99 0.31
CA VAL A 631 37.63 6.73 -0.92
C VAL A 631 38.52 7.93 -0.60
N ALA A 632 39.33 8.33 -1.58
CA ALA A 632 40.32 9.39 -1.40
C ALA A 632 39.78 10.80 -1.66
N GLU A 633 38.66 10.92 -2.38
CA GLU A 633 38.10 12.20 -2.83
C GLU A 633 36.59 12.24 -2.63
N ALA A 634 36.07 13.43 -2.33
CA ALA A 634 34.66 13.74 -2.21
C ALA A 634 34.35 15.06 -2.93
N PRO A 635 33.16 15.18 -3.55
CA PRO A 635 32.74 16.45 -4.15
C PRO A 635 32.53 17.52 -3.07
N GLU A 636 32.67 18.79 -3.44
CA GLU A 636 32.26 19.90 -2.58
C GLU A 636 30.76 19.81 -2.21
N LEU A 637 30.38 20.39 -1.08
CA LEU A 637 29.03 20.27 -0.53
C LEU A 637 27.93 20.67 -1.53
N THR A 638 28.08 21.81 -2.21
CA THR A 638 27.12 22.31 -3.21
C THR A 638 27.02 21.39 -4.42
N GLN A 639 28.15 20.84 -4.90
CA GLN A 639 28.16 19.88 -6.00
C GLN A 639 27.52 18.55 -5.57
N GLY A 640 27.82 18.07 -4.36
CA GLY A 640 27.20 16.88 -3.79
C GLY A 640 25.69 17.04 -3.64
N LEU A 641 25.22 18.17 -3.10
CA LEU A 641 23.79 18.49 -3.00
C LEU A 641 23.15 18.60 -4.38
N SER A 642 23.86 19.17 -5.36
CA SER A 642 23.37 19.26 -6.74
C SER A 642 23.13 17.89 -7.35
N ASN A 643 24.04 16.96 -7.13
CA ASN A 643 23.93 15.58 -7.62
C ASN A 643 22.78 14.83 -6.91
N VAL A 644 22.67 14.97 -5.58
CA VAL A 644 21.65 14.29 -4.76
C VAL A 644 20.24 14.74 -5.11
N HIS A 645 20.04 16.06 -5.26
CA HIS A 645 18.72 16.64 -5.50
C HIS A 645 18.44 16.90 -6.97
N LYS A 646 19.35 16.53 -7.87
CA LYS A 646 19.27 16.74 -9.33
C LYS A 646 18.92 18.18 -9.72
N LYS A 647 19.44 19.16 -8.97
CA LYS A 647 19.21 20.60 -9.22
C LYS A 647 20.50 21.38 -9.02
N ARG A 648 20.65 22.52 -9.70
CA ARG A 648 21.82 23.40 -9.51
C ARG A 648 21.76 24.03 -8.11
N VAL A 649 22.77 23.76 -7.27
CA VAL A 649 22.92 24.37 -5.95
C VAL A 649 24.15 25.26 -5.93
N SER A 650 23.95 26.51 -5.52
CA SER A 650 24.98 27.55 -5.47
C SER A 650 25.43 27.81 -4.03
N ALA A 651 26.68 28.25 -3.88
CA ALA A 651 27.24 28.69 -2.61
C ALA A 651 27.00 30.19 -2.43
N ALA A 652 26.00 30.57 -1.63
CA ALA A 652 25.91 31.93 -1.10
C ALA A 652 26.80 32.08 0.13
N ARG A 653 27.21 33.30 0.45
CA ARG A 653 28.03 33.60 1.64
C ARG A 653 27.19 34.33 2.67
N PHE A 654 27.17 33.85 3.91
CA PHE A 654 26.47 34.55 4.98
C PHE A 654 27.16 35.88 5.32
N LEU A 655 26.39 36.98 5.30
CA LEU A 655 26.88 38.32 5.62
C LEU A 655 26.57 38.71 7.06
N SER A 656 25.29 38.67 7.44
CA SER A 656 24.86 39.13 8.77
C SER A 656 23.49 38.57 9.15
N ARG A 657 23.22 38.57 10.47
CA ARG A 657 21.88 38.34 11.02
C ARG A 657 21.54 39.38 12.08
N GLN A 658 20.27 39.77 12.13
CA GLN A 658 19.74 40.69 13.13
C GLN A 658 18.38 40.21 13.64
N ASN A 659 18.14 40.29 14.94
CA ASN A 659 16.79 40.03 15.49
C ASN A 659 15.87 41.22 15.18
N LEU A 660 14.71 40.92 14.57
CA LEU A 660 13.69 41.90 14.21
C LEU A 660 12.67 42.14 15.33
N GLN A 661 12.66 41.28 16.35
CA GLN A 661 11.78 41.42 17.50
C GLN A 661 12.51 42.12 18.65
N SER A 662 11.72 42.69 19.56
CA SER A 662 12.24 43.23 20.82
C SER A 662 13.02 42.16 21.59
N PRO A 663 14.14 42.51 22.26
CA PRO A 663 14.83 41.61 23.18
C PRO A 663 13.95 41.07 24.31
N LYS A 664 12.79 41.70 24.58
CA LYS A 664 11.80 41.25 25.56
C LYS A 664 10.83 40.19 25.01
N SER A 665 10.94 39.83 23.74
CA SER A 665 10.09 38.80 23.13
C SER A 665 10.47 37.42 23.65
N SER A 666 9.47 36.57 23.90
CA SER A 666 9.69 35.13 24.14
C SER A 666 9.93 34.32 22.86
N ARG A 667 9.90 34.98 21.70
CA ARG A 667 10.16 34.41 20.37
C ARG A 667 11.28 35.19 19.69
N SER A 668 11.73 34.68 18.54
CA SER A 668 12.69 35.38 17.71
C SER A 668 12.31 35.27 16.23
N THR A 669 12.52 36.36 15.51
CA THR A 669 12.50 36.41 14.04
C THR A 669 13.77 37.12 13.62
N ILE A 670 14.59 36.49 12.77
CA ILE A 670 15.84 37.07 12.29
C ILE A 670 15.71 37.57 10.86
N PHE A 671 16.39 38.67 10.59
CA PHE A 671 16.72 39.16 9.27
C PHE A 671 18.09 38.62 8.90
N VAL A 672 18.19 37.91 7.77
CA VAL A 672 19.43 37.30 7.27
C VAL A 672 19.81 37.99 5.97
N ARG A 673 21.10 38.32 5.82
CA ARG A 673 21.67 38.81 4.56
C ARG A 673 22.69 37.82 4.03
N LEU A 674 22.55 37.47 2.76
CA LEU A 674 23.44 36.56 2.04
C LEU A 674 24.01 37.27 0.82
N HIS A 675 25.29 37.04 0.53
CA HIS A 675 25.94 37.49 -0.69
C HIS A 675 25.89 36.37 -1.74
N THR A 676 25.46 36.70 -2.94
CA THR A 676 25.33 35.76 -4.07
C THR A 676 26.64 35.53 -4.83
N ASN A 677 27.66 36.35 -4.56
CA ASN A 677 28.96 36.32 -5.23
C ASN A 677 28.88 36.57 -6.74
N GLY A 678 27.91 37.38 -7.20
CA GLY A 678 27.68 37.63 -8.63
C GLY A 678 27.23 36.39 -9.40
N ASN A 679 26.77 35.35 -8.71
CA ASN A 679 26.39 34.09 -9.32
C ASN A 679 25.06 34.24 -10.08
N GLN A 680 25.10 34.01 -11.39
CA GLN A 680 23.96 34.13 -12.29
C GLN A 680 22.81 33.15 -11.94
N GLU A 681 23.12 32.01 -11.32
CA GLU A 681 22.12 31.02 -10.88
C GLU A 681 21.29 31.51 -9.68
N LEU A 682 21.72 32.59 -9.02
CA LEU A 682 21.02 33.21 -7.88
C LEU A 682 20.32 34.52 -8.26
N GLN A 683 20.15 34.79 -9.55
CA GLN A 683 19.30 35.88 -10.03
C GLN A 683 17.83 35.59 -9.69
N TYR A 684 17.11 36.61 -9.25
CA TYR A 684 15.75 36.48 -8.76
C TYR A 684 14.94 37.76 -9.01
N GLN A 685 13.61 37.66 -8.89
CA GLN A 685 12.68 38.79 -8.90
C GLN A 685 11.95 38.92 -7.55
N PRO A 686 11.50 40.13 -7.18
CA PRO A 686 10.65 40.33 -6.02
C PRO A 686 9.44 39.38 -6.04
N GLY A 687 9.31 38.56 -4.99
CA GLY A 687 8.28 37.51 -4.88
C GLY A 687 8.84 36.08 -4.93
N ASP A 688 10.03 35.89 -5.50
CA ASP A 688 10.70 34.57 -5.57
C ASP A 688 11.12 34.03 -4.20
N HIS A 689 11.40 32.73 -4.15
CA HIS A 689 11.87 32.04 -2.95
C HIS A 689 13.33 31.63 -3.06
N LEU A 690 14.01 31.54 -1.92
CA LEU A 690 15.30 30.89 -1.79
C LEU A 690 15.13 29.54 -1.10
N GLY A 691 15.47 28.45 -1.80
CA GLY A 691 15.60 27.12 -1.21
C GLY A 691 16.96 26.99 -0.54
N VAL A 692 16.99 26.79 0.78
CA VAL A 692 18.23 26.72 1.59
C VAL A 692 18.44 25.31 2.14
N PHE A 693 19.62 24.74 1.93
CA PHE A 693 20.02 23.46 2.52
C PHE A 693 20.75 23.69 3.85
N PRO A 694 20.18 23.24 4.99
CA PRO A 694 20.79 23.45 6.29
C PRO A 694 21.78 22.34 6.67
N GLY A 695 22.53 22.59 7.74
CA GLY A 695 23.21 21.53 8.50
C GLY A 695 22.48 21.21 9.80
N ASN A 696 22.25 19.92 10.08
CA ASN A 696 21.79 19.45 11.38
C ASN A 696 22.72 19.92 12.51
N HIS A 697 22.22 19.94 13.74
CA HIS A 697 23.02 20.33 14.91
C HIS A 697 24.15 19.32 15.14
N GLU A 698 25.36 19.80 15.44
CA GLU A 698 26.53 18.92 15.57
C GLU A 698 26.38 17.96 16.75
N ASP A 699 25.87 18.43 17.89
CA ASP A 699 25.58 17.57 19.05
C ASP A 699 24.64 16.41 18.69
N LEU A 700 23.61 16.65 17.89
CA LEU A 700 22.66 15.60 17.48
C LEU A 700 23.33 14.61 16.50
N VAL A 701 24.19 15.11 15.61
CA VAL A 701 24.96 14.27 14.68
C VAL A 701 25.97 13.40 15.44
N ASN A 702 26.69 13.99 16.39
CA ASN A 702 27.67 13.27 17.20
C ASN A 702 26.99 12.22 18.09
N ALA A 703 25.90 12.59 18.78
CA ALA A 703 25.11 11.65 19.58
C ALA A 703 24.57 10.48 18.73
N LEU A 704 24.18 10.74 17.48
CA LEU A 704 23.76 9.67 16.57
C LEU A 704 24.92 8.75 16.19
N ILE A 705 26.08 9.31 15.84
CA ILE A 705 27.27 8.54 15.42
C ILE A 705 27.79 7.68 16.58
N GLU A 706 27.84 8.23 17.79
CA GLU A 706 28.26 7.51 19.01
C GLU A 706 27.37 6.30 19.32
N ARG A 707 26.14 6.29 18.79
CA ARG A 707 25.16 5.23 19.02
C ARG A 707 25.18 4.11 17.97
N LEU A 708 25.99 4.24 16.93
CA LEU A 708 26.13 3.25 15.86
C LEU A 708 27.04 2.09 16.26
N GLU A 709 26.70 0.89 15.79
CA GLU A 709 27.46 -0.35 16.05
C GLU A 709 28.78 -0.41 15.28
N ASP A 710 28.78 0.00 14.01
CA ASP A 710 29.87 -0.18 13.04
C ASP A 710 30.23 1.13 12.31
N ALA A 711 30.19 2.27 13.01
CA ALA A 711 30.54 3.56 12.43
C ALA A 711 32.03 3.60 12.00
N PRO A 712 32.32 3.98 10.74
CA PRO A 712 33.67 4.38 10.38
C PRO A 712 34.08 5.64 11.16
N PRO A 713 35.38 5.91 11.33
CA PRO A 713 35.84 7.18 11.90
C PRO A 713 35.17 8.38 11.21
N ALA A 714 34.67 9.33 12.00
CA ALA A 714 33.84 10.44 11.53
C ALA A 714 34.53 11.35 10.48
N ASN A 715 35.86 11.27 10.40
CA ASN A 715 36.73 12.02 9.50
C ASN A 715 37.10 11.26 8.21
N HIS A 716 36.78 9.97 8.09
CA HIS A 716 37.10 9.19 6.89
C HIS A 716 36.02 9.34 5.82
N MET A 717 36.45 9.56 4.59
CA MET A 717 35.55 9.57 3.43
C MET A 717 35.17 8.15 3.06
N VAL A 718 33.87 7.92 2.95
CA VAL A 718 33.29 6.63 2.59
C VAL A 718 32.27 6.79 1.47
N LYS A 719 32.05 5.71 0.72
CA LYS A 719 30.90 5.54 -0.16
C LYS A 719 30.14 4.27 0.23
N VAL A 720 28.85 4.25 -0.07
CA VAL A 720 27.99 3.07 0.12
C VAL A 720 27.96 2.27 -1.18
N GLU A 721 28.24 0.97 -1.09
CA GLU A 721 28.04 0.04 -2.21
C GLU A 721 26.89 -0.92 -1.88
N MET A 722 26.07 -1.23 -2.88
CA MET A 722 24.98 -2.21 -2.81
C MET A 722 25.33 -3.44 -3.67
N LEU A 723 25.02 -4.63 -3.17
CA LEU A 723 25.12 -5.88 -3.90
C LEU A 723 23.91 -6.02 -4.86
N GLU A 724 24.11 -5.76 -6.14
CA GLU A 724 23.09 -5.97 -7.17
C GLU A 724 23.15 -7.43 -7.66
N GLU A 725 22.07 -8.17 -7.43
CA GLU A 725 21.89 -9.53 -7.91
C GLU A 725 21.06 -9.49 -9.20
N ARG A 726 21.70 -9.77 -10.34
CA ARG A 726 20.99 -9.92 -11.62
C ARG A 726 20.76 -11.39 -11.91
N ASN A 727 19.47 -11.74 -12.01
CA ASN A 727 19.06 -12.99 -12.60
C ASN A 727 19.37 -12.96 -14.09
N THR A 728 20.39 -13.72 -14.49
CA THR A 728 20.74 -13.92 -15.90
C THR A 728 20.38 -15.35 -16.31
N ALA A 729 20.40 -15.61 -17.62
CA ALA A 729 20.24 -16.95 -18.16
C ALA A 729 21.30 -17.96 -17.66
N LEU A 730 22.38 -17.48 -17.01
CA LEU A 730 23.49 -18.28 -16.47
C LEU A 730 23.44 -18.47 -14.95
N GLY A 731 22.42 -17.93 -14.27
CA GLY A 731 22.32 -17.87 -12.81
C GLY A 731 22.31 -16.44 -12.27
N VAL A 732 22.46 -16.30 -10.95
CA VAL A 732 22.55 -15.00 -10.27
C VAL A 732 23.98 -14.48 -10.42
N ILE A 733 24.16 -13.38 -11.15
CA ILE A 733 25.42 -12.62 -11.14
C ILE A 733 25.27 -11.54 -10.08
N SER A 734 26.10 -11.60 -9.05
CA SER A 734 26.14 -10.59 -7.98
C SER A 734 27.37 -9.71 -8.13
N ASN A 735 27.16 -8.41 -8.28
CA ASN A 735 28.23 -7.42 -8.37
C ASN A 735 27.97 -6.29 -7.38
N TRP A 736 29.02 -5.83 -6.71
CA TRP A 736 28.95 -4.60 -5.92
C TRP A 736 28.91 -3.40 -6.86
N LYS A 737 27.94 -2.51 -6.63
CA LYS A 737 27.82 -1.24 -7.34
C LYS A 737 27.66 -0.11 -6.34
N ASP A 738 28.06 1.08 -6.75
CA ASP A 738 27.83 2.29 -5.98
C ASP A 738 26.33 2.49 -5.77
N GLU A 739 25.94 2.79 -4.53
CA GLU A 739 24.59 3.26 -4.21
C GLU A 739 24.56 4.78 -4.50
N PRO A 740 23.94 5.23 -5.60
CA PRO A 740 24.13 6.59 -6.11
C PRO A 740 23.39 7.66 -5.30
N ARG A 741 22.68 7.27 -4.23
CA ARG A 741 21.83 8.15 -3.43
C ARG A 741 22.59 9.22 -2.66
N LEU A 742 23.80 8.90 -2.19
CA LEU A 742 24.67 9.84 -1.47
C LEU A 742 26.02 9.92 -2.19
N PRO A 743 26.63 11.11 -2.27
CA PRO A 743 27.99 11.23 -2.78
C PRO A 743 28.98 10.60 -1.79
N PRO A 744 30.20 10.27 -2.24
CA PRO A 744 31.34 10.11 -1.34
C PRO A 744 31.42 11.24 -0.33
N CYS A 745 31.40 10.93 0.96
CA CYS A 745 31.49 11.91 2.03
C CYS A 745 31.87 11.22 3.35
N THR A 746 32.18 12.00 4.39
CA THR A 746 32.30 11.41 5.73
C THR A 746 30.93 11.08 6.32
N ILE A 747 30.85 10.13 7.24
CA ILE A 747 29.59 9.80 7.92
C ILE A 747 29.01 11.01 8.68
N PHE A 748 29.89 11.88 9.20
CA PHE A 748 29.49 13.16 9.81
C PHE A 748 28.83 14.09 8.79
N GLN A 749 29.42 14.25 7.60
CA GLN A 749 28.81 15.05 6.53
C GLN A 749 27.48 14.45 6.06
N ALA A 750 27.37 13.12 5.95
CA ALA A 750 26.14 12.42 5.61
C ALA A 750 24.98 12.81 6.55
N PHE A 751 25.17 12.65 7.87
CA PHE A 751 24.15 13.01 8.85
C PHE A 751 23.98 14.50 9.07
N LYS A 752 25.00 15.32 8.82
CA LYS A 752 24.90 16.78 8.98
C LYS A 752 24.16 17.42 7.81
N TYR A 753 24.44 17.04 6.57
CA TYR A 753 24.01 17.80 5.39
C TYR A 753 23.12 17.04 4.42
N TYR A 754 23.14 15.70 4.41
CA TYR A 754 22.44 14.92 3.39
C TYR A 754 21.23 14.13 3.93
N LEU A 755 21.19 13.82 5.23
CA LEU A 755 20.16 12.96 5.82
C LEU A 755 19.32 13.67 6.87
N ASP A 756 18.02 13.35 6.88
CA ASP A 756 17.10 13.80 7.91
C ASP A 756 17.17 12.87 9.12
N ILE A 757 17.70 13.39 10.22
CA ILE A 757 17.84 12.69 11.51
C ILE A 757 16.82 13.17 12.55
N THR A 758 15.91 14.08 12.16
CA THR A 758 14.99 14.77 13.07
C THR A 758 13.53 14.42 12.86
N THR A 759 13.14 14.04 11.64
CA THR A 759 11.78 13.58 11.35
C THR A 759 11.54 12.22 12.03
N PRO A 760 10.40 12.04 12.74
CA PRO A 760 10.09 10.76 13.37
C PRO A 760 10.10 9.59 12.38
N PRO A 761 10.64 8.41 12.78
CA PRO A 761 10.72 7.27 11.89
C PRO A 761 9.34 6.83 11.37
N THR A 762 9.30 6.33 10.14
CA THR A 762 8.10 5.74 9.56
C THR A 762 7.82 4.35 10.14
N PRO A 763 6.58 3.84 10.07
CA PRO A 763 6.27 2.49 10.56
C PRO A 763 7.17 1.40 9.94
N LEU A 764 7.53 1.54 8.65
CA LEU A 764 8.48 0.67 7.96
C LEU A 764 9.90 0.69 8.59
N GLN A 765 10.39 1.86 8.99
CA GLN A 765 11.71 1.99 9.63
C GLN A 765 11.67 1.37 11.04
N LEU A 766 10.58 1.57 11.78
CA LEU A 766 10.38 0.95 13.09
C LEU A 766 10.32 -0.59 12.99
N GLN A 767 9.73 -1.12 11.92
CA GLN A 767 9.75 -2.56 11.65
C GLN A 767 11.19 -3.09 11.45
N GLN A 768 12.03 -2.35 10.72
CA GLN A 768 13.45 -2.69 10.56
C GLN A 768 14.18 -2.61 11.91
N PHE A 769 13.91 -1.58 12.72
CA PHE A 769 14.53 -1.42 14.04
C PHE A 769 14.13 -2.53 15.01
N ALA A 770 12.89 -3.02 14.95
CA ALA A 770 12.44 -4.14 15.77
C ALA A 770 13.29 -5.41 15.57
N SER A 771 13.79 -5.65 14.35
CA SER A 771 14.66 -6.80 14.05
C SER A 771 16.07 -6.68 14.63
N LEU A 772 16.46 -5.48 15.08
CA LEU A 772 17.77 -5.14 15.62
C LEU A 772 17.76 -4.94 17.14
N ALA A 773 16.57 -4.93 17.75
CA ALA A 773 16.41 -4.82 19.19
C ALA A 773 16.71 -6.16 19.86
N THR A 774 17.62 -6.15 20.83
CA THR A 774 18.01 -7.33 21.61
C THR A 774 17.13 -7.56 22.85
N SER A 775 16.36 -6.55 23.27
CA SER A 775 15.37 -6.66 24.35
C SER A 775 13.99 -7.01 23.78
N GLU A 776 13.41 -8.11 24.25
CA GLU A 776 12.09 -8.56 23.78
C GLU A 776 10.99 -7.54 24.08
N LYS A 777 11.05 -6.85 25.24
CA LYS A 777 10.09 -5.80 25.59
C LYS A 777 10.14 -4.63 24.61
N GLU A 778 11.35 -4.16 24.26
CA GLU A 778 11.54 -3.06 23.32
C GLU A 778 11.14 -3.45 21.90
N LYS A 779 11.53 -4.66 21.48
CA LYS A 779 11.14 -5.24 20.20
C LYS A 779 9.62 -5.30 20.04
N GLN A 780 8.90 -5.79 21.04
CA GLN A 780 7.42 -5.82 21.00
C GLN A 780 6.83 -4.41 20.93
N ARG A 781 7.39 -3.43 21.65
CA ARG A 781 6.94 -2.03 21.55
C ARG A 781 7.18 -1.46 20.15
N LEU A 782 8.34 -1.69 19.56
CA LEU A 782 8.65 -1.28 18.19
C LEU A 782 7.71 -1.94 17.17
N LEU A 783 7.37 -3.22 17.34
CA LEU A 783 6.41 -3.92 16.48
C LEU A 783 5.00 -3.32 16.59
N VAL A 784 4.56 -2.92 17.77
CA VAL A 784 3.28 -2.21 17.95
C VAL A 784 3.30 -0.88 17.19
N LEU A 785 4.36 -0.08 17.35
CA LEU A 785 4.49 1.19 16.63
C LEU A 785 4.64 1.01 15.11
N SER A 786 5.22 -0.10 14.65
CA SER A 786 5.39 -0.40 13.22
C SER A 786 4.09 -0.65 12.46
N LYS A 787 2.95 -0.79 13.16
CA LYS A 787 1.63 -0.95 12.54
C LYS A 787 1.06 0.36 12.00
N GLY A 788 1.59 1.51 12.41
CA GLY A 788 1.11 2.83 11.94
C GLY A 788 -0.30 3.20 12.41
N LEU A 789 -0.79 2.59 13.48
CA LEU A 789 -2.12 2.82 14.06
C LEU A 789 -2.07 3.86 15.18
N GLN A 790 -3.09 3.88 16.06
CA GLN A 790 -3.25 4.90 17.09
C GLN A 790 -2.01 5.08 17.98
N GLU A 791 -1.38 3.99 18.41
CA GLU A 791 -0.21 4.03 19.30
C GLU A 791 1.01 4.66 18.63
N TYR A 792 1.17 4.47 17.32
CA TYR A 792 2.20 5.13 16.53
C TYR A 792 1.92 6.62 16.41
N GLU A 793 0.68 6.99 16.07
CA GLU A 793 0.29 8.40 15.92
C GLU A 793 0.40 9.16 17.25
N GLU A 794 -0.01 8.56 18.37
CA GLU A 794 0.16 9.14 19.72
C GLU A 794 1.63 9.31 20.08
N TRP A 795 2.46 8.28 19.85
CA TRP A 795 3.89 8.34 20.10
C TRP A 795 4.59 9.40 19.23
N LYS A 796 4.29 9.41 17.92
CA LYS A 796 4.84 10.34 16.94
C LYS A 796 4.43 11.78 17.22
N TRP A 797 3.14 12.07 17.39
CA TRP A 797 2.68 13.46 17.59
C TRP A 797 2.89 13.95 19.02
N GLY A 798 2.82 13.06 20.00
CA GLY A 798 3.07 13.40 21.39
C GLY A 798 4.54 13.67 21.67
N LYS A 799 5.43 12.77 21.24
CA LYS A 799 6.88 12.92 21.49
C LYS A 799 7.64 13.64 20.38
N ASN A 800 7.17 13.58 19.14
CA ASN A 800 7.90 14.00 17.93
C ASN A 800 9.37 13.56 17.94
N PRO A 801 9.67 12.26 18.16
CA PRO A 801 11.02 11.84 18.49
C PRO A 801 11.97 11.95 17.30
N THR A 802 13.15 12.51 17.53
CA THR A 802 14.30 12.48 16.62
C THR A 802 14.89 11.07 16.54
N MET A 803 15.76 10.80 15.56
CA MET A 803 16.41 9.49 15.44
C MET A 803 17.25 9.13 16.67
N VAL A 804 17.89 10.11 17.30
CA VAL A 804 18.67 9.93 18.54
C VAL A 804 17.74 9.54 19.69
N GLU A 805 16.66 10.28 19.92
CA GLU A 805 15.70 9.98 20.99
C GLU A 805 15.04 8.60 20.82
N VAL A 806 14.90 8.10 19.58
CA VAL A 806 14.42 6.73 19.33
C VAL A 806 15.46 5.70 19.80
N LEU A 807 16.74 5.89 19.52
CA LEU A 807 17.81 4.97 19.94
C LEU A 807 18.12 5.06 21.45
N GLU A 808 17.75 6.17 22.08
CA GLU A 808 17.78 6.36 23.54
C GLU A 808 16.54 5.74 24.21
N GLU A 809 15.35 5.87 23.61
CA GLU A 809 14.11 5.23 24.11
C GLU A 809 14.18 3.70 23.98
N PHE A 810 14.86 3.19 22.96
CA PHE A 810 15.05 1.77 22.69
C PHE A 810 16.56 1.41 22.68
N PRO A 811 17.21 1.40 23.86
CA PRO A 811 18.66 1.25 23.98
C PRO A 811 19.19 -0.12 23.50
N SER A 812 18.34 -1.14 23.42
CA SER A 812 18.75 -2.48 22.99
C SER A 812 18.95 -2.63 21.48
N ILE A 813 18.62 -1.59 20.69
CA ILE A 813 18.84 -1.56 19.25
C ILE A 813 20.34 -1.52 18.94
N GLN A 814 20.81 -2.51 18.17
CA GLN A 814 22.13 -2.52 17.55
C GLN A 814 22.01 -1.88 16.16
N MET A 815 22.42 -0.61 16.02
CA MET A 815 22.16 0.18 14.81
C MET A 815 23.35 0.18 13.83
N PRO A 816 23.24 -0.48 12.66
CA PRO A 816 24.30 -0.43 11.65
C PRO A 816 24.31 0.91 10.94
N ALA A 817 25.50 1.47 10.70
CA ALA A 817 25.68 2.73 9.96
C ALA A 817 25.06 2.66 8.56
N THR A 818 25.22 1.53 7.87
CA THR A 818 24.69 1.30 6.52
C THR A 818 23.16 1.29 6.46
N LEU A 819 22.47 0.93 7.54
CA LEU A 819 21.01 1.02 7.60
C LEU A 819 20.58 2.49 7.54
N LEU A 820 21.11 3.33 8.42
CA LEU A 820 20.71 4.75 8.43
C LEU A 820 21.12 5.47 7.14
N LEU A 821 22.33 5.21 6.63
CA LEU A 821 22.82 5.81 5.39
C LEU A 821 21.97 5.48 4.16
N THR A 822 21.25 4.34 4.17
CA THR A 822 20.42 3.89 3.05
C THR A 822 18.92 4.11 3.26
N GLN A 823 18.44 4.14 4.52
CA GLN A 823 17.01 4.19 4.83
C GLN A 823 16.51 5.55 5.34
N LEU A 824 17.36 6.41 5.90
CA LEU A 824 16.91 7.75 6.32
C LEU A 824 16.53 8.59 5.11
N SER A 825 15.51 9.42 5.22
CA SER A 825 15.15 10.36 4.15
C SER A 825 16.28 11.36 3.90
N LEU A 826 16.36 11.88 2.67
CA LEU A 826 17.29 12.97 2.35
C LEU A 826 16.87 14.26 3.07
N LEU A 827 17.84 15.04 3.55
CA LEU A 827 17.62 16.33 4.18
C LEU A 827 17.10 17.32 3.13
N GLN A 828 15.84 17.73 3.27
CA GLN A 828 15.20 18.63 2.31
C GLN A 828 15.64 20.09 2.49
N PRO A 829 15.72 20.89 1.41
CA PRO A 829 15.88 22.34 1.55
C PRO A 829 14.63 22.96 2.17
N ARG A 830 14.79 24.10 2.84
CA ARG A 830 13.67 24.91 3.35
C ARG A 830 13.55 26.17 2.52
N TYR A 831 12.34 26.47 2.08
CA TYR A 831 12.05 27.66 1.28
C TYR A 831 11.79 28.87 2.16
N TYR A 832 12.32 30.01 1.75
CA TYR A 832 12.09 31.31 2.36
C TYR A 832 11.79 32.33 1.26
N SER A 833 10.69 33.08 1.37
CA SER A 833 10.42 34.18 0.44
C SER A 833 11.52 35.23 0.55
N ILE A 834 12.02 35.69 -0.59
CA ILE A 834 13.12 36.65 -0.63
C ILE A 834 12.59 38.03 -0.21
N SER A 835 13.27 38.63 0.76
CA SER A 835 12.90 39.88 1.43
C SER A 835 13.72 41.08 0.95
N SER A 836 14.34 41.03 -0.24
CA SER A 836 15.12 42.12 -0.85
C SER A 836 14.72 42.37 -2.29
N SER A 837 14.77 43.63 -2.74
CA SER A 837 14.76 43.94 -4.18
C SER A 837 16.18 43.77 -4.75
N PRO A 838 16.35 43.06 -5.87
CA PRO A 838 17.67 42.87 -6.50
C PRO A 838 18.23 44.18 -7.07
N ASP A 839 17.37 45.13 -7.44
CA ASP A 839 17.78 46.47 -7.90
C ASP A 839 18.32 47.32 -6.75
N MET A 840 17.69 47.22 -5.57
CA MET A 840 18.11 47.98 -4.38
C MET A 840 19.34 47.35 -3.71
N TYR A 841 19.47 46.03 -3.75
CA TYR A 841 20.59 45.29 -3.18
C TYR A 841 21.17 44.32 -4.21
N PRO A 842 21.98 44.83 -5.17
CA PRO A 842 22.67 43.98 -6.12
C PRO A 842 23.54 42.95 -5.41
N ASP A 843 23.59 41.74 -5.96
CA ASP A 843 24.33 40.60 -5.43
C ASP A 843 23.97 40.16 -4.01
N GLU A 844 22.88 40.64 -3.40
CA GLU A 844 22.42 40.21 -2.08
C GLU A 844 21.04 39.55 -2.10
N VAL A 845 20.86 38.55 -1.25
CA VAL A 845 19.55 37.95 -0.95
C VAL A 845 19.28 38.10 0.54
N HIS A 846 18.12 38.69 0.86
CA HIS A 846 17.68 38.86 2.23
C HIS A 846 16.56 37.89 2.57
N LEU A 847 16.53 37.38 3.80
CA LEU A 847 15.47 36.48 4.28
C LEU A 847 14.89 37.00 5.61
N THR A 848 13.61 36.72 5.84
CA THR A 848 12.91 36.98 7.10
C THR A 848 12.50 35.65 7.74
N VAL A 849 13.24 35.20 8.75
CA VAL A 849 13.16 33.82 9.26
C VAL A 849 12.63 33.79 10.68
N ALA A 850 11.47 33.14 10.90
CA ALA A 850 11.01 32.84 12.26
C ALA A 850 11.85 31.70 12.86
N ILE A 851 12.35 31.89 14.08
CA ILE A 851 13.09 30.85 14.80
C ILE A 851 12.09 29.85 15.37
N VAL A 852 12.13 28.62 14.87
CA VAL A 852 11.23 27.55 15.31
C VAL A 852 11.90 26.82 16.47
N SER A 853 11.26 26.88 17.63
CA SER A 853 11.67 26.19 18.85
C SER A 853 10.42 25.88 19.66
N TYR A 854 10.26 24.65 20.11
CA TYR A 854 9.12 24.21 20.89
C TYR A 854 9.51 23.07 21.84
N HIS A 855 8.77 22.91 22.94
CA HIS A 855 8.91 21.76 23.81
C HIS A 855 8.01 20.63 23.29
N THR A 856 8.51 19.41 23.28
CA THR A 856 7.69 18.22 22.96
C THR A 856 6.72 17.90 24.09
N ARG A 857 5.85 16.89 23.93
CA ARG A 857 4.91 16.42 24.97
C ARG A 857 4.07 17.54 25.58
N ASP A 858 3.50 18.38 24.71
CA ASP A 858 2.64 19.51 25.07
C ASP A 858 3.26 20.52 26.05
N GLY A 859 4.55 20.79 25.91
CA GLY A 859 5.25 21.75 26.78
C GLY A 859 6.16 21.12 27.83
N GLU A 860 5.96 19.84 28.15
CA GLU A 860 6.63 19.15 29.26
C GLU A 860 7.92 18.41 28.85
N GLY A 861 8.11 18.16 27.55
CA GLY A 861 9.25 17.43 27.01
C GLY A 861 10.44 18.33 26.64
N PRO A 862 11.57 17.76 26.17
CA PRO A 862 12.73 18.52 25.75
C PRO A 862 12.43 19.49 24.60
N ILE A 863 13.28 20.50 24.46
CA ILE A 863 13.19 21.50 23.39
C ILE A 863 13.66 20.89 22.07
N HIS A 864 12.82 21.00 21.05
CA HIS A 864 13.13 20.69 19.67
C HIS A 864 13.30 21.99 18.89
N HIS A 865 14.38 22.07 18.12
CA HIS A 865 14.71 23.20 17.26
C HIS A 865 14.42 22.87 15.79
N GLY A 866 13.83 23.81 15.06
CA GLY A 866 13.69 23.68 13.62
C GLY A 866 15.07 23.67 12.95
N VAL A 867 15.33 22.66 12.12
CA VAL A 867 16.67 22.42 11.54
C VAL A 867 17.22 23.66 10.82
N CYS A 868 16.50 24.18 9.82
CA CYS A 868 17.00 25.29 9.01
C CYS A 868 16.99 26.63 9.74
N SER A 869 15.95 26.93 10.51
CA SER A 869 15.86 28.22 11.22
C SER A 869 16.89 28.35 12.34
N SER A 870 17.15 27.27 13.09
CA SER A 870 18.23 27.25 14.09
C SER A 870 19.62 27.26 13.45
N TRP A 871 19.80 26.60 12.31
CA TRP A 871 21.05 26.66 11.53
C TRP A 871 21.35 28.08 11.03
N LEU A 872 20.39 28.76 10.39
CA LEU A 872 20.54 30.16 9.97
C LEU A 872 20.79 31.12 11.16
N ASN A 873 20.32 30.76 12.35
CA ASN A 873 20.54 31.56 13.55
C ASN A 873 21.93 31.37 14.19
N ARG A 874 22.71 30.35 13.78
CA ARG A 874 23.99 30.00 14.41
C ARG A 874 25.21 30.05 13.48
N ILE A 875 25.03 29.95 12.15
CA ILE A 875 26.10 30.07 11.15
C ILE A 875 26.86 31.38 11.27
N GLN A 876 28.18 31.33 11.16
CA GLN A 876 29.07 32.47 11.33
C GLN A 876 29.26 33.25 10.02
N ALA A 877 29.83 34.46 10.13
CA ALA A 877 30.28 35.20 8.96
C ALA A 877 31.17 34.32 8.09
N ASP A 878 30.98 34.41 6.77
CA ASP A 878 31.71 33.63 5.76
C ASP A 878 31.38 32.13 5.66
N ASP A 879 30.49 31.60 6.51
CA ASP A 879 29.94 30.26 6.30
C ASP A 879 29.24 30.17 4.93
N VAL A 880 29.47 29.06 4.25
CA VAL A 880 28.78 28.73 3.01
C VAL A 880 27.32 28.40 3.30
N VAL A 881 26.44 29.02 2.53
CA VAL A 881 25.00 28.75 2.53
C VAL A 881 24.62 28.11 1.20
N PRO A 882 24.49 26.77 1.13
CA PRO A 882 24.07 26.09 -0.08
C PRO A 882 22.60 26.41 -0.36
N CYS A 883 22.32 27.04 -1.49
CA CYS A 883 20.98 27.48 -1.84
C CYS A 883 20.72 27.51 -3.35
N PHE A 884 19.46 27.69 -3.71
CA PHE A 884 19.02 27.92 -5.09
C PHE A 884 17.78 28.82 -5.09
N VAL A 885 17.58 29.58 -6.16
CA VAL A 885 16.37 30.39 -6.34
C VAL A 885 15.28 29.51 -6.95
N ARG A 886 14.07 29.59 -6.40
CA ARG A 886 12.85 29.03 -7.00
C ARG A 886 11.95 30.20 -7.39
N GLY A 887 11.69 30.34 -8.69
CA GLY A 887 10.83 31.39 -9.21
C GLY A 887 9.38 31.23 -8.73
N ALA A 888 8.71 32.35 -8.44
CA ALA A 888 7.31 32.42 -8.05
C ALA A 888 6.53 33.36 -8.98
N PRO A 889 6.35 33.02 -10.27
CA PRO A 889 5.74 33.92 -11.26
C PRO A 889 4.30 34.32 -10.93
N SER A 890 3.58 33.48 -10.18
CA SER A 890 2.23 33.76 -9.67
C SER A 890 2.23 34.73 -8.48
N PHE A 891 3.39 35.11 -7.96
CA PHE A 891 3.56 36.00 -6.81
C PHE A 891 4.51 37.17 -7.11
N HIS A 892 4.66 37.57 -8.37
CA HIS A 892 5.39 38.77 -8.78
C HIS A 892 4.51 40.02 -8.74
N LEU A 893 5.14 41.20 -8.66
CA LEU A 893 4.45 42.48 -8.82
C LEU A 893 3.78 42.58 -10.21
N PRO A 894 2.68 43.35 -10.35
CA PRO A 894 2.01 43.50 -11.64
C PRO A 894 2.94 44.21 -12.62
N ARG A 895 2.93 43.75 -13.89
CA ARG A 895 3.67 44.40 -14.98
C ARG A 895 3.26 45.87 -15.15
N ASN A 896 1.99 46.18 -14.95
CA ASN A 896 1.50 47.56 -14.93
C ASN A 896 1.70 48.15 -13.53
N PRO A 897 2.58 49.15 -13.34
CA PRO A 897 2.81 49.77 -12.03
C PRO A 897 1.64 50.66 -11.57
N GLN A 898 0.70 50.99 -12.47
CA GLN A 898 -0.41 51.92 -12.21
C GLN A 898 -1.65 51.26 -11.57
N VAL A 899 -1.69 49.94 -11.44
CA VAL A 899 -2.80 49.26 -10.74
C VAL A 899 -2.52 49.16 -9.24
N PRO A 900 -3.55 49.27 -8.38
CA PRO A 900 -3.39 49.19 -6.93
C PRO A 900 -3.07 47.77 -6.48
N CYS A 901 -2.20 47.64 -5.47
CA CYS A 901 -1.87 46.36 -4.84
C CYS A 901 -2.23 46.39 -3.34
N ILE A 902 -2.90 45.33 -2.87
CA ILE A 902 -3.24 45.10 -1.46
C ILE A 902 -2.41 43.92 -0.96
N LEU A 903 -1.54 44.16 0.00
CA LEU A 903 -0.58 43.19 0.52
C LEU A 903 -1.01 42.72 1.91
N VAL A 904 -1.40 41.46 2.06
CA VAL A 904 -1.94 40.88 3.30
C VAL A 904 -1.01 39.78 3.79
N GLY A 905 -0.40 39.97 4.96
CA GLY A 905 0.54 38.97 5.49
C GLY A 905 0.94 39.21 6.94
N PRO A 906 0.47 38.40 7.89
CA PRO A 906 0.90 38.50 9.29
C PRO A 906 2.23 37.78 9.54
N GLY A 907 2.97 38.24 10.56
CA GLY A 907 4.23 37.63 10.98
C GLY A 907 5.25 37.59 9.84
N THR A 908 5.84 36.42 9.59
CA THR A 908 6.80 36.24 8.48
C THR A 908 6.15 36.27 7.10
N GLY A 909 4.82 36.28 6.99
CA GLY A 909 4.12 36.54 5.71
C GLY A 909 4.40 37.92 5.12
N ILE A 910 5.05 38.82 5.87
CA ILE A 910 5.53 40.11 5.34
C ILE A 910 6.80 39.98 4.47
N ALA A 911 7.48 38.82 4.51
CA ALA A 911 8.79 38.61 3.86
C ALA A 911 8.82 39.04 2.38
N PRO A 912 7.97 38.50 1.47
CA PRO A 912 8.02 38.89 0.07
C PRO A 912 7.63 40.35 -0.13
N PHE A 913 6.74 40.89 0.71
CA PHE A 913 6.32 42.29 0.60
C PHE A 913 7.46 43.26 0.86
N ARG A 914 8.48 42.85 1.64
CA ARG A 914 9.71 43.64 1.79
C ARG A 914 10.41 43.86 0.46
N SER A 915 10.54 42.81 -0.36
CA SER A 915 11.07 42.96 -1.72
C SER A 915 10.18 43.86 -2.58
N PHE A 916 8.85 43.78 -2.43
CA PHE A 916 7.91 44.59 -3.21
C PHE A 916 8.02 46.09 -2.91
N TRP A 917 8.03 46.47 -1.63
CA TRP A 917 8.12 47.89 -1.28
C TRP A 917 9.51 48.45 -1.58
N GLN A 918 10.56 47.64 -1.44
CA GLN A 918 11.91 48.05 -1.85
C GLN A 918 11.99 48.26 -3.36
N GLN A 919 11.39 47.36 -4.15
CA GLN A 919 11.34 47.51 -5.61
C GLN A 919 10.59 48.78 -6.01
N ARG A 920 9.38 48.99 -5.48
CA ARG A 920 8.58 50.20 -5.75
C ARG A 920 9.30 51.47 -5.29
N GLN A 921 10.00 51.43 -4.17
CA GLN A 921 10.82 52.55 -3.72
C GLN A 921 11.98 52.83 -4.68
N PHE A 922 12.65 51.79 -5.18
CA PHE A 922 13.72 51.94 -6.16
C PHE A 922 13.18 52.52 -7.48
N ASP A 923 12.03 52.04 -7.95
CA ASP A 923 11.38 52.53 -9.17
C ASP A 923 11.03 54.03 -9.08
N ILE A 924 10.54 54.48 -7.91
CA ILE A 924 10.27 55.91 -7.63
C ILE A 924 11.56 56.72 -7.62
N GLN A 925 12.57 56.27 -6.87
CA GLN A 925 13.76 57.07 -6.59
C GLN A 925 14.78 57.10 -7.75
N HIS A 926 14.87 56.02 -8.53
CA HIS A 926 15.94 55.83 -9.51
C HIS A 926 15.43 55.60 -10.94
N LYS A 927 14.21 55.09 -11.14
CA LYS A 927 13.63 54.90 -12.48
C LYS A 927 12.66 56.02 -12.89
N GLY A 928 12.40 56.98 -12.00
CA GLY A 928 11.49 58.11 -12.27
C GLY A 928 10.04 57.68 -12.52
N MET A 929 9.64 56.49 -12.03
CA MET A 929 8.29 55.97 -12.20
C MET A 929 7.39 56.46 -11.07
N ASN A 930 6.12 56.73 -11.38
CA ASN A 930 5.10 57.05 -10.39
C ASN A 930 4.08 55.90 -10.28
N PRO A 931 4.43 54.78 -9.64
CA PRO A 931 3.50 53.66 -9.44
C PRO A 931 2.30 54.07 -8.59
N CYS A 932 1.18 53.34 -8.74
CA CYS A 932 0.05 53.44 -7.81
C CYS A 932 0.50 53.00 -6.40
N PRO A 933 0.32 53.82 -5.35
CA PRO A 933 0.71 53.46 -3.99
C PRO A 933 -0.04 52.23 -3.46
N MET A 934 0.67 51.33 -2.81
CA MET A 934 0.13 50.05 -2.31
C MET A 934 -0.52 50.20 -0.93
N VAL A 935 -1.27 49.19 -0.48
CA VAL A 935 -1.79 49.09 0.89
C VAL A 935 -1.18 47.87 1.57
N LEU A 936 -0.64 48.03 2.79
CA LEU A 936 -0.16 46.90 3.60
C LEU A 936 -1.15 46.61 4.73
N VAL A 937 -1.55 45.33 4.84
CA VAL A 937 -2.35 44.78 5.94
C VAL A 937 -1.50 43.76 6.68
N PHE A 938 -0.77 44.25 7.69
CA PHE A 938 0.12 43.44 8.51
C PHE A 938 -0.60 42.92 9.78
N GLY A 939 -0.07 41.87 10.39
CA GLY A 939 -0.56 41.39 11.68
C GLY A 939 0.54 40.78 12.55
N CYS A 940 0.52 41.09 13.84
CA CYS A 940 1.44 40.53 14.83
C CYS A 940 0.77 40.37 16.21
N ARG A 941 1.53 40.03 17.25
CA ARG A 941 0.98 39.84 18.61
C ARG A 941 0.88 41.18 19.33
N GLN A 942 1.97 41.94 19.40
CA GLN A 942 2.07 43.17 20.16
C GLN A 942 2.91 44.22 19.43
N SER A 943 2.43 45.47 19.46
CA SER A 943 2.97 46.63 18.75
C SER A 943 4.43 46.97 19.05
N LYS A 944 4.90 46.67 20.27
CA LYS A 944 6.25 46.97 20.75
C LYS A 944 7.18 45.73 20.81
N ILE A 945 6.67 44.54 20.46
CA ILE A 945 7.41 43.29 20.60
C ILE A 945 7.75 42.67 19.25
N ASP A 946 6.74 42.42 18.40
CA ASP A 946 6.89 41.63 17.18
C ASP A 946 6.37 42.34 15.91
N HIS A 947 6.26 43.66 15.96
CA HIS A 947 6.01 44.50 14.78
C HIS A 947 7.30 44.67 13.96
N ILE A 948 7.74 43.59 13.31
CA ILE A 948 8.94 43.54 12.49
C ILE A 948 8.84 44.54 11.31
N TYR A 949 9.96 45.18 10.95
CA TYR A 949 10.04 46.19 9.89
C TYR A 949 9.11 47.42 10.04
N ARG A 950 8.63 47.72 11.25
CA ARG A 950 7.73 48.86 11.50
C ARG A 950 8.30 50.19 10.99
N GLU A 951 9.56 50.47 11.27
CA GLU A 951 10.21 51.71 10.86
C GLU A 951 10.44 51.73 9.34
N GLU A 952 10.84 50.60 8.75
CA GLU A 952 11.07 50.50 7.30
C GLU A 952 9.77 50.71 6.49
N THR A 953 8.65 50.14 6.94
CA THR A 953 7.35 50.34 6.27
C THR A 953 6.83 51.77 6.44
N LEU A 954 7.07 52.41 7.59
CA LEU A 954 6.74 53.82 7.80
C LEU A 954 7.55 54.74 6.87
N GLN A 955 8.85 54.46 6.71
CA GLN A 955 9.69 55.17 5.75
C GLN A 955 9.24 54.97 4.31
N ALA A 956 8.84 53.75 3.94
CA ALA A 956 8.28 53.46 2.62
C ALA A 956 6.96 54.23 2.38
N LYS A 957 6.08 54.36 3.38
CA LYS A 957 4.88 55.21 3.31
C LYS A 957 5.25 56.67 3.04
N ASN A 958 6.21 57.22 3.80
CA ASN A 958 6.65 58.61 3.64
C ASN A 958 7.27 58.90 2.25
N LYS A 959 7.79 57.87 1.58
CA LYS A 959 8.34 57.93 0.21
C LYS A 959 7.29 57.67 -0.88
N GLY A 960 6.01 57.58 -0.53
CA GLY A 960 4.89 57.38 -1.48
C GLY A 960 4.70 55.94 -1.97
N VAL A 961 5.44 54.96 -1.42
CA VAL A 961 5.31 53.55 -1.81
C VAL A 961 3.99 52.96 -1.30
N PHE A 962 3.61 53.33 -0.07
CA PHE A 962 2.35 52.92 0.54
C PHE A 962 1.40 54.10 0.66
N ARG A 963 0.14 53.88 0.30
CA ARG A 963 -0.98 54.76 0.62
C ARG A 963 -1.25 54.72 2.11
N GLU A 964 -1.44 53.50 2.64
CA GLU A 964 -1.80 53.27 4.03
C GLU A 964 -1.19 51.98 4.58
N LEU A 965 -0.98 51.97 5.90
CA LEU A 965 -0.43 50.85 6.66
C LEU A 965 -1.42 50.45 7.76
N TYR A 966 -1.96 49.25 7.66
CA TYR A 966 -2.87 48.70 8.65
C TYR A 966 -2.18 47.57 9.43
N THR A 967 -2.47 47.49 10.73
CA THR A 967 -1.90 46.44 11.59
C THR A 967 -2.95 45.83 12.51
N ALA A 968 -3.07 44.51 12.47
CA ALA A 968 -3.86 43.72 13.40
C ALA A 968 -2.99 43.22 14.57
N TYR A 969 -3.38 43.54 15.81
CA TYR A 969 -2.70 43.04 17.01
C TYR A 969 -3.54 41.96 17.69
N SER A 970 -2.96 40.77 17.84
CA SER A 970 -3.68 39.60 18.34
C SER A 970 -3.55 39.36 19.85
N ARG A 971 -2.60 40.03 20.52
CA ARG A 971 -2.30 39.89 21.96
C ARG A 971 -1.90 41.21 22.62
N GLU A 972 -2.35 42.34 22.09
CA GLU A 972 -2.12 43.63 22.72
C GLU A 972 -2.92 43.68 24.04
N PRO A 973 -2.28 44.02 25.18
CA PRO A 973 -3.01 44.26 26.42
C PRO A 973 -4.12 45.30 26.20
N ASP A 974 -5.26 45.10 26.85
CA ASP A 974 -6.38 46.05 26.88
C ASP A 974 -7.04 46.35 25.52
N ARG A 975 -6.79 45.53 24.49
CA ARG A 975 -7.48 45.61 23.20
C ARG A 975 -8.05 44.25 22.80
N PRO A 976 -9.18 44.22 22.08
CA PRO A 976 -9.70 42.98 21.53
C PRO A 976 -8.70 42.40 20.53
N LYS A 977 -8.58 41.09 20.53
CA LYS A 977 -7.77 40.34 19.58
C LYS A 977 -8.27 40.59 18.16
N LYS A 978 -7.41 41.13 17.30
CA LYS A 978 -7.69 41.35 15.88
C LYS A 978 -6.75 40.52 15.00
N TYR A 979 -7.28 40.07 13.88
CA TYR A 979 -6.52 39.47 12.78
C TYR A 979 -6.67 40.28 11.48
N VAL A 980 -5.90 39.92 10.46
CA VAL A 980 -5.87 40.63 9.17
C VAL A 980 -7.22 40.58 8.44
N GLN A 981 -7.96 39.47 8.56
CA GLN A 981 -9.32 39.34 8.02
C GLN A 981 -10.32 40.31 8.69
N ASN A 982 -10.13 40.64 9.97
CA ASN A 982 -10.95 41.64 10.66
C ASN A 982 -10.65 43.03 10.12
N VAL A 983 -9.37 43.37 9.91
CA VAL A 983 -8.97 44.66 9.34
C VAL A 983 -9.54 44.83 7.93
N LEU A 984 -9.49 43.78 7.10
CA LEU A 984 -10.08 43.80 5.76
C LEU A 984 -11.57 44.13 5.79
N GLN A 985 -12.34 43.49 6.67
CA GLN A 985 -13.79 43.70 6.77
C GLN A 985 -14.16 45.02 7.45
N GLU A 986 -13.51 45.37 8.55
CA GLU A 986 -13.90 46.50 9.40
C GLU A 986 -13.40 47.85 8.87
N GLN A 987 -12.26 47.89 8.17
CA GLN A 987 -11.59 49.13 7.80
C GLN A 987 -11.35 49.29 6.30
N LEU A 988 -11.41 48.21 5.54
CA LEU A 988 -10.99 48.18 4.14
C LEU A 988 -12.03 47.59 3.18
N ALA A 989 -13.25 47.28 3.62
CA ALA A 989 -14.23 46.59 2.79
C ALA A 989 -14.52 47.35 1.47
N GLU A 990 -14.81 48.64 1.55
CA GLU A 990 -15.05 49.50 0.39
C GLU A 990 -13.79 49.70 -0.47
N PRO A 991 -12.61 50.10 0.07
CA PRO A 991 -11.36 50.18 -0.71
C PRO A 991 -10.96 48.88 -1.41
N VAL A 992 -11.16 47.72 -0.77
CA VAL A 992 -10.89 46.40 -1.35
C VAL A 992 -11.82 46.14 -2.52
N TYR A 993 -13.13 46.39 -2.35
CA TYR A 993 -14.12 46.21 -3.40
C TYR A 993 -13.79 47.08 -4.63
N HIS A 994 -13.55 48.38 -4.45
CA HIS A 994 -13.18 49.29 -5.55
C HIS A 994 -11.88 48.87 -6.23
N ALA A 995 -10.85 48.50 -5.46
CA ALA A 995 -9.57 48.06 -6.02
C ALA A 995 -9.75 46.84 -6.93
N LEU A 996 -10.45 45.79 -6.46
CA LEU A 996 -10.58 44.53 -7.18
C LEU A 996 -11.60 44.60 -8.32
N LYS A 997 -12.71 45.34 -8.15
CA LYS A 997 -13.81 45.39 -9.11
C LYS A 997 -13.62 46.45 -10.20
N GLU A 998 -13.17 47.64 -9.84
CA GLU A 998 -13.20 48.81 -10.73
C GLU A 998 -11.81 49.22 -11.22
N GLN A 999 -10.79 49.09 -10.38
CA GLN A 999 -9.44 49.61 -10.67
C GLN A 999 -8.50 48.57 -11.28
N GLY A 1000 -8.97 47.34 -11.52
CA GLY A 1000 -8.12 46.27 -12.03
C GLY A 1000 -7.02 45.84 -11.05
N GLY A 1001 -7.20 46.11 -9.75
CA GLY A 1001 -6.22 45.90 -8.70
C GLY A 1001 -5.88 44.44 -8.43
N HIS A 1002 -4.79 44.26 -7.70
CA HIS A 1002 -4.25 42.98 -7.28
C HIS A 1002 -4.29 42.83 -5.75
N ILE A 1003 -4.54 41.62 -5.27
CA ILE A 1003 -4.42 41.26 -3.84
C ILE A 1003 -3.42 40.12 -3.68
N TYR A 1004 -2.50 40.29 -2.73
CA TYR A 1004 -1.47 39.32 -2.40
C TYR A 1004 -1.66 38.85 -0.96
N VAL A 1005 -1.73 37.55 -0.76
CA VAL A 1005 -1.91 36.92 0.55
C VAL A 1005 -0.73 36.00 0.81
N CYS A 1006 0.04 36.24 1.88
CA CYS A 1006 1.24 35.46 2.19
C CYS A 1006 1.27 34.99 3.65
N GLY A 1007 1.63 33.72 3.86
CA GLY A 1007 1.90 33.16 5.17
C GLY A 1007 1.20 31.83 5.43
N ASP A 1008 0.55 31.72 6.60
CA ASP A 1008 -0.10 30.49 7.05
C ASP A 1008 -1.33 30.13 6.22
N VAL A 1009 -1.51 28.83 5.94
CA VAL A 1009 -2.63 28.32 5.15
C VAL A 1009 -4.01 28.61 5.77
N THR A 1010 -4.12 28.55 7.10
CA THR A 1010 -5.37 28.85 7.82
C THR A 1010 -5.72 30.33 7.67
N MET A 1011 -4.71 31.18 7.78
CA MET A 1011 -4.85 32.63 7.60
C MET A 1011 -5.28 32.97 6.18
N ALA A 1012 -4.67 32.36 5.17
CA ALA A 1012 -5.05 32.58 3.78
C ALA A 1012 -6.51 32.17 3.50
N ALA A 1013 -6.95 31.02 4.01
CA ALA A 1013 -8.34 30.59 3.91
C ALA A 1013 -9.33 31.56 4.58
N ASP A 1014 -8.98 32.10 5.76
CA ASP A 1014 -9.79 33.11 6.45
C ASP A 1014 -9.84 34.44 5.67
N VAL A 1015 -8.74 34.84 5.05
CA VAL A 1015 -8.69 36.02 4.18
C VAL A 1015 -9.55 35.82 2.93
N LEU A 1016 -9.48 34.66 2.26
CA LEU A 1016 -10.32 34.33 1.11
C LEU A 1016 -11.81 34.48 1.44
N LYS A 1017 -12.26 33.87 2.56
CA LYS A 1017 -13.64 34.00 3.06
C LYS A 1017 -14.00 35.45 3.38
N ALA A 1018 -13.07 36.21 3.93
CA ALA A 1018 -13.31 37.61 4.23
C ALA A 1018 -13.50 38.46 2.98
N ILE A 1019 -12.69 38.24 1.94
CA ILE A 1019 -12.83 38.90 0.64
C ILE A 1019 -14.15 38.49 -0.02
N GLN A 1020 -14.53 37.21 0.02
CA GLN A 1020 -15.82 36.75 -0.51
C GLN A 1020 -16.99 37.50 0.14
N ARG A 1021 -16.99 37.63 1.47
CA ARG A 1021 -18.01 38.40 2.19
C ARG A 1021 -18.03 39.87 1.80
N ILE A 1022 -16.86 40.50 1.61
CA ILE A 1022 -16.76 41.88 1.14
C ILE A 1022 -17.40 42.01 -0.25
N MET A 1023 -17.11 41.08 -1.16
CA MET A 1023 -17.71 41.08 -2.51
C MET A 1023 -19.24 40.90 -2.47
N THR A 1024 -19.74 40.01 -1.62
CA THR A 1024 -21.18 39.82 -1.38
C THR A 1024 -21.84 41.08 -0.85
N GLN A 1025 -21.29 41.68 0.20
CA GLN A 1025 -21.89 42.83 0.89
C GLN A 1025 -21.80 44.13 0.08
N GLN A 1026 -20.63 44.45 -0.48
CA GLN A 1026 -20.41 45.70 -1.21
C GLN A 1026 -20.90 45.61 -2.66
N GLY A 1027 -20.77 44.45 -3.29
CA GLY A 1027 -21.18 44.22 -4.67
C GLY A 1027 -22.62 43.74 -4.85
N LYS A 1028 -23.35 43.47 -3.76
CA LYS A 1028 -24.69 42.85 -3.78
C LYS A 1028 -24.73 41.56 -4.61
N LEU A 1029 -23.64 40.81 -4.58
CA LEU A 1029 -23.51 39.52 -5.24
C LEU A 1029 -23.99 38.41 -4.31
N SER A 1030 -24.50 37.31 -4.87
CA SER A 1030 -24.70 36.08 -4.09
C SER A 1030 -23.34 35.52 -3.61
N GLU A 1031 -23.33 34.60 -2.64
CA GLU A 1031 -22.08 33.93 -2.22
C GLU A 1031 -21.42 33.16 -3.39
N GLU A 1032 -22.24 32.59 -4.28
CA GLU A 1032 -21.80 31.88 -5.47
C GLU A 1032 -21.14 32.82 -6.47
N ASP A 1033 -21.80 33.93 -6.83
CA ASP A 1033 -21.26 34.94 -7.75
C ASP A 1033 -19.96 35.57 -7.22
N ALA A 1034 -19.90 35.83 -5.92
CA ALA A 1034 -18.69 36.31 -5.25
C ALA A 1034 -17.56 35.26 -5.31
N GLY A 1035 -17.88 33.98 -5.12
CA GLY A 1035 -16.92 32.88 -5.26
C GLY A 1035 -16.38 32.75 -6.68
N VAL A 1036 -17.25 32.81 -7.69
CA VAL A 1036 -16.87 32.79 -9.11
C VAL A 1036 -16.00 33.99 -9.47
N PHE A 1037 -16.34 35.19 -8.97
CA PHE A 1037 -15.54 36.39 -9.18
C PHE A 1037 -14.12 36.23 -8.64
N ILE A 1038 -13.94 35.71 -7.42
CA ILE A 1038 -12.62 35.46 -6.84
C ILE A 1038 -11.88 34.39 -7.64
N SER A 1039 -12.57 33.36 -8.13
CA SER A 1039 -11.95 32.35 -9.00
C SER A 1039 -11.41 32.97 -10.29
N ARG A 1040 -12.15 33.90 -10.92
CA ARG A 1040 -11.65 34.66 -12.08
C ARG A 1040 -10.44 35.51 -11.73
N LEU A 1041 -10.41 36.17 -10.56
CA LEU A 1041 -9.21 36.91 -10.13
C LEU A 1041 -7.98 36.01 -9.98
N ARG A 1042 -8.13 34.77 -9.51
CA ARG A 1042 -7.03 33.81 -9.41
C ARG A 1042 -6.54 33.33 -10.78
N ASP A 1043 -7.45 33.21 -11.75
CA ASP A 1043 -7.16 32.85 -13.14
C ASP A 1043 -6.45 33.98 -13.90
N ASP A 1044 -6.95 35.20 -13.75
CA ASP A 1044 -6.40 36.42 -14.33
C ASP A 1044 -5.06 36.83 -13.68
N ASN A 1045 -4.56 36.04 -12.72
CA ASN A 1045 -3.37 36.31 -11.92
C ASN A 1045 -3.43 37.70 -11.25
N ARG A 1046 -4.56 37.97 -10.57
CA ARG A 1046 -4.84 39.20 -9.80
C ARG A 1046 -5.12 38.92 -8.31
N TYR A 1047 -5.38 37.67 -7.95
CA TYR A 1047 -5.41 37.18 -6.58
C TYR A 1047 -4.26 36.18 -6.40
N HIS A 1048 -3.26 36.57 -5.60
CA HIS A 1048 -1.99 35.88 -5.45
C HIS A 1048 -1.87 35.30 -4.04
N GLU A 1049 -1.39 34.06 -3.95
CA GLU A 1049 -1.25 33.34 -2.67
C GLU A 1049 0.15 32.70 -2.59
N ASP A 1050 0.87 32.98 -1.50
CA ASP A 1050 2.16 32.36 -1.17
C ASP A 1050 2.06 31.68 0.21
N ILE A 1051 1.90 30.36 0.21
CA ILE A 1051 1.49 29.58 1.38
C ILE A 1051 2.67 28.80 1.96
N PHE A 1052 3.02 29.08 3.22
CA PHE A 1052 4.13 28.44 3.93
C PHE A 1052 3.77 27.08 4.57
N GLY A 1053 2.50 26.70 4.48
CA GLY A 1053 1.90 25.58 5.21
C GLY A 1053 1.34 25.97 6.58
N VAL A 1054 1.30 25.02 7.52
CA VAL A 1054 0.78 25.24 8.89
C VAL A 1054 1.90 25.76 9.80
N THR A 1055 2.00 27.07 9.93
CA THR A 1055 3.07 27.78 10.65
C THR A 1055 2.57 28.58 11.84
N LEU A 1056 1.27 28.85 11.91
CA LEU A 1056 0.61 29.49 13.04
C LEU A 1056 -0.18 28.45 13.82
N ARG A 1057 -0.08 28.50 15.16
CA ARG A 1057 -0.87 27.65 16.07
C ARG A 1057 -0.75 26.15 15.76
N THR A 1058 0.42 25.70 15.31
CA THR A 1058 0.63 24.34 14.78
C THR A 1058 0.08 23.24 15.69
N TYR A 1059 0.31 23.32 17.01
CA TYR A 1059 -0.23 22.35 17.97
C TYR A 1059 -1.76 22.34 18.01
N GLU A 1060 -2.39 23.51 18.22
CA GLU A 1060 -3.85 23.67 18.30
C GLU A 1060 -4.54 23.24 16.99
N VAL A 1061 -4.03 23.70 15.84
CA VAL A 1061 -4.61 23.42 14.52
C VAL A 1061 -4.46 21.94 14.17
N THR A 1062 -3.27 21.35 14.35
CA THR A 1062 -3.02 19.95 14.03
C THR A 1062 -3.81 19.02 14.95
N ASN A 1063 -3.91 19.33 16.25
CA ASN A 1063 -4.73 18.54 17.16
C ASN A 1063 -6.21 18.64 16.82
N ARG A 1064 -6.74 19.84 16.53
CA ARG A 1064 -8.14 19.99 16.14
C ARG A 1064 -8.44 19.19 14.87
N LEU A 1065 -7.63 19.34 13.81
CA LEU A 1065 -7.81 18.61 12.56
C LEU A 1065 -7.68 17.09 12.72
N ARG A 1066 -6.80 16.63 13.62
CA ARG A 1066 -6.65 15.22 13.96
C ARG A 1066 -7.90 14.69 14.65
N SER A 1067 -8.38 15.38 15.68
CA SER A 1067 -9.61 15.03 16.40
C SER A 1067 -10.83 15.07 15.48
N GLU A 1068 -10.97 16.10 14.65
CA GLU A 1068 -12.05 16.25 13.67
C GLU A 1068 -12.01 15.14 12.61
N SER A 1069 -10.82 14.77 12.12
CA SER A 1069 -10.69 13.70 11.13
C SER A 1069 -11.01 12.33 11.73
N ILE A 1070 -10.52 12.05 12.95
CA ILE A 1070 -10.85 10.81 13.68
C ILE A 1070 -12.35 10.76 13.98
N ALA A 1071 -12.95 11.85 14.47
CA ALA A 1071 -14.38 11.95 14.73
C ALA A 1071 -15.22 11.78 13.46
N PHE A 1072 -14.83 12.38 12.33
CA PHE A 1072 -15.48 12.19 11.04
C PHE A 1072 -15.39 10.74 10.55
N ILE A 1073 -14.27 10.06 10.79
CA ILE A 1073 -14.04 8.63 10.49
C ILE A 1073 -14.87 7.71 11.40
N GLU A 1074 -15.26 8.19 12.59
CA GLU A 1074 -16.15 7.52 13.54
C GLU A 1074 -17.65 7.83 13.31
N GLU A 1075 -18.00 9.04 12.86
CA GLU A 1075 -19.36 9.44 12.47
C GLU A 1075 -19.77 8.85 11.12
N SER A 1076 -18.87 8.86 10.12
CA SER A 1076 -19.12 8.22 8.82
C SER A 1076 -19.35 6.70 8.93
N LYS A 1077 -18.82 6.08 9.99
CA LYS A 1077 -19.14 4.70 10.38
C LYS A 1077 -20.56 4.53 10.94
N LYS A 1078 -21.08 5.52 11.66
CA LYS A 1078 -22.44 5.52 12.22
C LYS A 1078 -23.49 5.80 11.14
N ASP A 1079 -23.24 6.74 10.24
CA ASP A 1079 -24.17 7.06 9.14
C ASP A 1079 -24.28 5.92 8.11
N THR A 1080 -23.20 5.15 7.87
CA THR A 1080 -23.31 3.92 7.06
C THR A 1080 -24.17 2.85 7.74
N ASP A 1081 -24.22 2.82 9.07
CA ASP A 1081 -24.98 1.82 9.82
C ASP A 1081 -26.48 2.16 9.90
N GLU A 1082 -26.86 3.45 9.85
CA GLU A 1082 -28.27 3.89 9.80
C GLU A 1082 -28.84 4.02 8.37
N GLN A 1083 -28.06 4.40 7.36
CA GLN A 1083 -28.55 4.47 5.97
C GLN A 1083 -28.65 3.10 5.28
N LEU A 1084 -27.86 2.10 5.70
CA LEU A 1084 -28.01 0.71 5.22
C LEU A 1084 -29.31 0.04 5.73
N ALA A 1085 -29.98 0.62 6.73
CA ALA A 1085 -31.24 0.11 7.27
C ALA A 1085 -32.51 0.62 6.55
N LEU A 1086 -32.44 1.69 5.74
CA LEU A 1086 -33.63 2.29 5.09
C LEU A 1086 -33.59 2.45 3.56
N GLY A 1087 -32.45 2.22 2.89
CA GLY A 1087 -32.29 2.45 1.44
C GLY A 1087 -32.62 1.29 0.49
N PHE A 1088 -33.04 0.12 0.98
CA PHE A 1088 -33.40 -1.03 0.16
C PHE A 1088 -34.87 -1.00 -0.28
N ARG A 1089 -35.27 0.01 -1.07
CA ARG A 1089 -36.45 -0.08 -1.96
C ARG A 1089 -36.52 1.13 -2.88
N VAL A 1090 -36.62 0.85 -4.18
CA VAL A 1090 -36.91 1.77 -5.31
C VAL A 1090 -35.70 2.55 -5.84
N THR A 1091 -35.04 2.01 -6.88
CA THR A 1091 -35.09 2.52 -8.28
C THR A 1091 -34.19 1.61 -9.14
N LEU A 1092 -34.78 0.57 -9.72
CA LEU A 1092 -34.20 -0.28 -10.78
C LEU A 1092 -35.21 -0.28 -11.93
N SER A 1093 -35.08 0.68 -12.85
CA SER A 1093 -35.63 0.57 -14.21
C SER A 1093 -35.16 1.74 -15.08
N GLN A 1094 -34.65 1.42 -16.27
CA GLN A 1094 -34.19 2.31 -17.36
C GLN A 1094 -32.80 2.91 -17.08
N SER A 1095 -31.70 2.49 -17.71
CA SER A 1095 -31.52 2.07 -19.11
C SER A 1095 -30.30 1.13 -19.22
N PHE A 1096 -30.54 -0.09 -19.71
CA PHE A 1096 -29.53 -0.94 -20.33
C PHE A 1096 -29.70 -0.79 -21.84
N ASP A 1097 -28.66 -0.33 -22.52
CA ASP A 1097 -28.25 -0.88 -23.81
C ASP A 1097 -26.89 -0.29 -24.25
N HIS A 1098 -26.02 -1.21 -24.69
CA HIS A 1098 -24.73 -1.03 -25.40
C HIS A 1098 -23.39 -1.02 -24.63
N PHE A 1099 -22.61 -2.05 -24.98
CA PHE A 1099 -21.19 -2.37 -24.78
C PHE A 1099 -20.68 -2.86 -23.41
N SER A 1100 -20.08 -4.04 -23.49
CA SER A 1100 -19.80 -5.00 -22.43
C SER A 1100 -18.30 -5.24 -22.22
N THR A 1101 -17.98 -5.85 -21.07
CA THR A 1101 -16.82 -6.75 -20.83
C THR A 1101 -15.40 -6.14 -20.83
N SER A 1102 -15.07 -5.25 -19.88
CA SER A 1102 -13.70 -5.15 -19.29
C SER A 1102 -13.58 -4.27 -18.02
N HIS A 1103 -14.70 -3.97 -17.35
CA HIS A 1103 -14.77 -2.98 -16.27
C HIS A 1103 -14.62 -3.55 -14.84
N GLU A 1104 -14.69 -4.88 -14.64
CA GLU A 1104 -14.75 -5.47 -13.29
C GLU A 1104 -13.39 -5.89 -12.68
N CYS A 1105 -12.38 -6.25 -13.49
CA CYS A 1105 -11.07 -6.68 -12.97
C CYS A 1105 -10.28 -5.55 -12.28
N VAL A 1106 -10.40 -4.30 -12.77
CA VAL A 1106 -9.68 -3.15 -12.18
C VAL A 1106 -10.40 -2.65 -10.91
N ARG A 1107 -11.75 -2.71 -10.87
CA ARG A 1107 -12.53 -2.42 -9.66
C ARG A 1107 -12.34 -3.47 -8.57
N ALA A 1108 -12.13 -4.75 -8.92
CA ALA A 1108 -11.90 -5.83 -7.97
C ALA A 1108 -10.52 -5.75 -7.28
N CYS A 1109 -9.44 -5.41 -8.01
CA CYS A 1109 -8.12 -5.23 -7.40
C CYS A 1109 -8.05 -4.03 -6.44
N VAL A 1110 -8.76 -2.94 -6.75
CA VAL A 1110 -8.80 -1.74 -5.88
C VAL A 1110 -9.74 -1.94 -4.69
N ARG A 1111 -10.87 -2.65 -4.83
CA ARG A 1111 -11.77 -2.97 -3.70
C ARG A 1111 -11.21 -4.04 -2.76
N ALA A 1112 -10.49 -5.05 -3.26
CA ALA A 1112 -9.89 -6.10 -2.42
C ALA A 1112 -8.79 -5.58 -1.47
N CYS A 1113 -8.15 -4.45 -1.78
CA CYS A 1113 -7.20 -3.80 -0.88
C CYS A 1113 -7.88 -2.94 0.21
N MET A 1114 -9.21 -2.83 0.18
CA MET A 1114 -9.94 -1.76 0.82
C MET A 1114 -11.03 -2.22 1.79
N CYS A 1115 -10.98 -3.38 2.44
CA CYS A 1115 -11.96 -3.71 3.49
C CYS A 1115 -11.34 -4.53 4.63
N ASP A 1116 -10.80 -3.84 5.64
CA ASP A 1116 -10.57 -4.40 6.97
C ASP A 1116 -10.94 -3.35 8.02
N ARG A 1117 -12.05 -3.57 8.74
CA ARG A 1117 -12.27 -3.04 10.09
C ARG A 1117 -13.03 -4.07 10.91
N PRO A 1118 -12.60 -4.36 12.15
CA PRO A 1118 -13.45 -4.93 13.19
C PRO A 1118 -14.35 -3.83 13.81
N ARG A 1119 -15.61 -4.16 14.11
CA ARG A 1119 -16.48 -3.37 15.00
C ARG A 1119 -16.20 -3.76 16.45
N SER A 1120 -15.81 -2.80 17.28
CA SER A 1120 -15.82 -2.87 18.74
C SER A 1120 -17.04 -2.11 19.27
N HIS A 1121 -17.89 -2.77 20.06
CA HIS A 1121 -18.92 -2.08 20.85
C HIS A 1121 -18.39 -1.72 22.25
N SER A 1122 -18.71 -0.49 22.60
CA SER A 1122 -18.56 0.26 23.84
C SER A 1122 -19.11 -0.43 25.09
N VAL A 1123 -18.35 -0.37 26.19
CA VAL A 1123 -18.88 -0.45 27.56
C VAL A 1123 -18.82 0.95 28.17
N LEU A 1124 -20.01 1.45 28.51
CA LEU A 1124 -20.24 2.63 29.35
C LEU A 1124 -19.81 2.31 30.79
N LEU A 1125 -19.01 3.18 31.40
CA LEU A 1125 -18.86 3.29 32.85
C LEU A 1125 -20.00 4.17 33.40
N PRO A 1126 -20.52 3.92 34.61
CA PRO A 1126 -21.28 4.91 35.34
C PRO A 1126 -20.37 5.83 36.19
N GLU A 1127 -20.66 7.13 36.06
CA GLU A 1127 -20.60 8.25 37.02
C GLU A 1127 -20.52 7.86 38.52
N SER A 1128 -19.94 8.61 39.47
CA SER A 1128 -19.60 10.04 39.58
C SER A 1128 -18.93 10.34 40.95
N SER A 1129 -18.04 11.34 40.99
CA SER A 1129 -17.80 12.34 42.07
C SER A 1129 -17.37 11.86 43.48
N ALA A 1130 -16.49 12.49 44.28
CA ALA A 1130 -16.34 13.93 44.53
C ALA A 1130 -15.15 14.22 45.51
N PHE A 1131 -14.58 15.44 45.43
CA PHE A 1131 -13.93 16.28 46.46
C PHE A 1131 -12.64 15.78 47.20
N VAL A 1132 -11.45 16.38 47.06
CA VAL A 1132 -10.89 17.72 47.44
C VAL A 1132 -10.12 17.72 48.78
N LYS A 1133 -8.83 18.15 48.66
CA LYS A 1133 -7.89 18.82 49.61
C LYS A 1133 -7.04 18.04 50.63
N HIS A 1134 -5.72 18.29 50.49
CA HIS A 1134 -4.63 18.58 51.46
C HIS A 1134 -4.58 17.78 52.80
N VAL A 1135 -3.45 17.23 53.26
CA VAL A 1135 -2.21 17.90 53.73
C VAL A 1135 -1.09 16.85 53.92
N GLN A 1136 0.15 17.35 53.80
CA GLN A 1136 1.51 16.84 54.11
C GLN A 1136 1.73 15.61 55.05
N CYS A 1137 2.71 14.78 54.63
CA CYS A 1137 3.88 14.17 55.33
C CYS A 1137 3.95 14.16 56.88
N PRO A 1138 4.69 13.22 57.53
CA PRO A 1138 5.93 12.57 57.04
C PRO A 1138 6.12 11.05 57.34
N LEU A 1139 7.20 10.52 56.75
CA LEU A 1139 8.01 9.30 57.03
C LEU A 1139 8.11 8.86 58.52
N PRO A 1140 8.69 7.68 58.90
CA PRO A 1140 9.38 6.64 58.11
C PRO A 1140 9.04 5.16 58.47
N SER A 1141 9.32 4.22 57.57
CA SER A 1141 10.20 3.02 57.76
C SER A 1141 10.33 2.25 56.45
#